data_AF-A0A1G0WKQ2-F1
#
_entry.id   AF-A0A1G0WKQ2-F1
#
_cell.length_a   1.000
_cell.length_b   1.000
_cell.length_c   1.000
_cell.angle_alpha   90.00
_cell.angle_beta   90.00
_cell.angle_gamma   90.00
#
_symmetry.space_group_name_H-M   'P 1'
#
loop_
_entity.id
_entity.type
_entity.pdbx_description
1 polymer ?
#
loop_
_entity_poly.entity_id
_entity_poly.type
_entity_poly.pdbx_seq_one_letter_code
_entity_poly.pdbx_strand_id
1 'polypeptide(L)'
;MKKILQICLLFIISTNLCAADAKFEPPDGRVYHGAQLMTYETTQDPLEGYLTKALFDSTIQPAVRGFFFSIPGTRGPAQSYKGLANFYHSADSVGFFPELSLFLVSDVATDSIIANSTQYDNIIDSIITLSKNYGKRMFLRIGGEFNGAGPGWNGGGYHPYEYVKMYKKISDMFESRGFRDSIALIWCYEPDAPNDFDSVDARGARWYPGDEYADWFGLDVFHPNHFDASLPDFDRGQITRKGKSERFLQMARSKGKPVYMSESSAQGMNISADSTDGVNDWNNWFAKFWEFIETHTEIKGFSYIDANWPPGAYANWGDSRIEKNAYVTQKYREEMHDPRYIHLPVKIDTVENDTLPLTELGTGKWKNFEGGLYPNGMNERPVQHNSDGIQIGNSILPLNTLGNTDPNGKIVLLSVGMSNCTQEFSTFKQIADIDTMKNPRCTIIDGAQSGQTAVVISNSSATFWNIIETRLYNAGLKPEQVQVVWLKEADAQPKDAFPVHAQTLQRELKAIVKILKQKYVNIKIAYLSSRTYGGYATTQLNPEPYAYETGFSVKWLLEEQINGDTAISYSGTNPKSPWLSWGPYLWAQGEKPREADGLFWIRADFVNDGTHPSPSGRTKVANLLLDFLKTDSTAIPWFLKKPSTSVGEDFVLNPVFVLYPNPASDYLIVSGLEGEAEIINTLGISLWHGAINSGHSIEVSNLENGIYFLKIKNSIQKFMVVR
;
A
#
# COMPACT_ATOMS: atom_id res chain seq x y z
N MET A 1 73.55 -21.06 2.29
CA MET A 1 74.13 -19.71 2.44
C MET A 1 73.75 -18.85 1.23
N LYS A 2 73.17 -17.67 1.48
CA LYS A 2 72.85 -16.55 0.56
C LYS A 2 71.73 -16.68 -0.50
N LYS A 3 70.69 -15.84 -0.26
CA LYS A 3 69.97 -14.88 -1.14
C LYS A 3 69.24 -15.36 -2.40
N ILE A 4 67.96 -14.96 -2.49
CA ILE A 4 67.28 -14.14 -3.54
C ILE A 4 65.75 -14.20 -3.22
N LEU A 5 65.17 -13.13 -2.66
CA LEU A 5 64.42 -12.05 -3.32
C LEU A 5 62.91 -12.34 -3.39
N GLN A 6 62.13 -11.67 -2.54
CA GLN A 6 60.71 -11.43 -2.81
C GLN A 6 60.37 -10.00 -2.39
N ILE A 7 59.88 -9.27 -3.38
CA ILE A 7 59.52 -7.85 -3.34
C ILE A 7 58.14 -7.74 -2.67
N CYS A 8 58.06 -7.05 -1.54
CA CYS A 8 56.78 -6.56 -1.01
C CYS A 8 56.68 -5.07 -1.31
N LEU A 9 55.72 -4.70 -2.17
CA LEU A 9 55.25 -3.33 -2.31
C LEU A 9 54.71 -2.86 -0.95
N LEU A 10 55.31 -1.83 -0.38
CA LEU A 10 54.66 -1.00 0.63
C LEU A 10 53.58 -0.17 -0.07
N PHE A 11 52.31 -0.55 0.10
CA PHE A 11 51.22 0.41 0.01
C PHE A 11 51.14 1.11 1.37
N ILE A 12 51.47 2.40 1.37
CA ILE A 12 51.17 3.30 2.48
C ILE A 12 49.64 3.42 2.51
N ILE A 13 48.99 2.66 3.39
CA ILE A 13 47.61 2.94 3.77
C ILE A 13 47.68 4.16 4.68
N SER A 14 47.40 5.33 4.12
CA SER A 14 46.93 6.47 4.91
C SER A 14 45.61 6.05 5.55
N THR A 15 45.67 5.58 6.79
CA THR A 15 44.49 5.45 7.64
C THR A 15 44.00 6.86 7.93
N ASN A 16 43.17 7.41 7.04
CA ASN A 16 42.18 8.39 7.47
C ASN A 16 41.28 7.63 8.46
N LEU A 17 41.58 7.79 9.74
CA LEU A 17 40.58 7.57 10.79
C LEU A 17 39.45 8.56 10.48
N CYS A 18 38.41 8.09 9.78
CA CYS A 18 37.11 8.76 9.84
C CYS A 18 36.77 8.89 11.32
N ALA A 19 36.54 10.11 11.78
CA ALA A 19 35.88 10.35 13.06
C ALA A 19 34.59 9.50 13.07
N ALA A 20 34.30 8.83 14.18
CA ALA A 20 33.02 8.14 14.29
C ALA A 20 31.91 9.19 14.17
N ASP A 21 30.99 9.01 13.22
CA ASP A 21 29.85 9.90 13.02
C ASP A 21 29.06 10.06 14.33
N ALA A 22 28.48 11.25 14.58
CA ALA A 22 27.70 11.48 15.79
C ALA A 22 26.49 10.54 15.88
N LYS A 23 25.96 10.30 17.09
CA LYS A 23 24.83 9.38 17.28
C LYS A 23 23.65 9.77 16.39
N PHE A 24 23.27 8.87 15.48
CA PHE A 24 22.17 9.06 14.52
C PHE A 24 22.41 10.13 13.45
N GLU A 25 23.65 10.56 13.24
CA GLU A 25 24.00 11.44 12.14
C GLU A 25 23.75 10.76 10.78
N PRO A 26 22.97 11.38 9.87
CA PRO A 26 22.79 10.86 8.54
C PRO A 26 24.01 11.18 7.66
N PRO A 27 24.18 10.50 6.51
CA PRO A 27 25.27 10.80 5.58
C PRO A 27 25.30 12.27 5.14
N ASP A 28 26.46 12.74 4.71
CA ASP A 28 26.60 14.09 4.19
C ASP A 28 25.62 14.41 3.05
N GLY A 29 25.07 15.63 3.08
CA GLY A 29 24.01 16.06 2.17
C GLY A 29 22.62 15.50 2.47
N ARG A 30 22.42 14.78 3.58
CA ARG A 30 21.10 14.29 4.01
C ARG A 30 20.57 15.05 5.23
N VAL A 31 19.27 15.31 5.24
CA VAL A 31 18.58 16.09 6.27
C VAL A 31 17.31 15.36 6.71
N TYR A 32 17.13 15.09 8.00
CA TYR A 32 15.86 14.59 8.54
C TYR A 32 14.74 15.60 8.34
N HIS A 33 13.67 15.19 7.65
CA HIS A 33 12.41 15.91 7.63
C HIS A 33 11.61 15.54 8.88
N GLY A 34 11.32 16.52 9.73
CA GLY A 34 10.52 16.33 10.94
C GLY A 34 9.34 17.29 11.08
N ALA A 35 8.46 16.98 12.04
CA ALA A 35 7.35 17.84 12.45
C ALA A 35 7.13 17.79 13.97
N GLN A 36 6.81 18.93 14.60
CA GLN A 36 6.55 19.01 16.05
C GLN A 36 5.06 18.94 16.36
N LEU A 37 4.69 18.22 17.43
CA LEU A 37 3.31 18.16 17.92
C LEU A 37 2.98 19.39 18.78
N MET A 38 2.19 20.33 18.25
CA MET A 38 1.70 21.47 19.05
C MET A 38 0.24 21.30 19.48
N THR A 39 0.00 21.40 20.80
CA THR A 39 -1.30 21.08 21.41
C THR A 39 -2.36 22.19 21.34
N TYR A 40 -2.20 23.18 20.47
CA TYR A 40 -3.14 24.31 20.35
C TYR A 40 -4.28 24.02 19.36
N GLU A 41 -4.09 23.04 18.47
CA GLU A 41 -5.15 22.54 17.60
C GLU A 41 -6.14 21.68 18.40
N THR A 42 -7.43 21.87 18.15
CA THR A 42 -8.52 21.16 18.84
C THR A 42 -8.89 19.82 18.19
N THR A 43 -8.15 19.44 17.15
CA THR A 43 -8.32 18.16 16.44
C THR A 43 -7.79 16.99 17.27
N GLN A 44 -8.23 15.78 16.91
CA GLN A 44 -7.81 14.55 17.59
C GLN A 44 -6.32 14.24 17.35
N ASP A 45 -5.78 14.63 16.20
CA ASP A 45 -4.35 14.63 15.88
C ASP A 45 -3.92 16.05 15.47
N PRO A 46 -3.06 16.72 16.25
CA PRO A 46 -2.60 18.07 15.94
C PRO A 46 -1.82 18.20 14.63
N LEU A 47 -1.28 17.10 14.08
CA LEU A 47 -0.57 17.09 12.80
C LEU A 47 -1.47 16.67 11.62
N GLU A 48 -2.77 16.42 11.83
CA GLU A 48 -3.65 15.93 10.78
C GLU A 48 -3.63 16.82 9.52
N GLY A 49 -3.69 18.15 9.69
CA GLY A 49 -3.61 19.12 8.59
C GLY A 49 -2.32 18.97 7.78
N TYR A 50 -1.19 19.03 8.46
CA TYR A 50 0.13 18.83 7.88
C TYR A 50 0.27 17.48 7.14
N LEU A 51 -0.07 16.37 7.79
CA LEU A 51 0.15 15.01 7.26
C LEU A 51 -0.80 14.68 6.11
N THR A 52 -2.09 15.03 6.24
CA THR A 52 -3.16 14.55 5.36
C THR A 52 -3.63 15.57 4.34
N LYS A 53 -3.27 16.85 4.47
CA LYS A 53 -3.70 17.89 3.52
C LYS A 53 -2.50 18.58 2.87
N ALA A 54 -1.52 19.01 3.66
CA ALA A 54 -0.33 19.65 3.11
C ALA A 54 0.54 18.64 2.34
N LEU A 55 1.06 17.64 3.04
CA LEU A 55 1.89 16.61 2.40
C LEU A 55 1.04 15.74 1.48
N PHE A 56 -0.01 15.10 2.03
CA PHE A 56 -0.93 14.20 1.32
C PHE A 56 -0.23 13.21 0.38
N ASP A 57 0.95 12.76 0.78
CA ASP A 57 1.79 11.84 0.04
C ASP A 57 2.57 10.99 1.04
N SER A 58 2.43 9.67 0.94
CA SER A 58 3.04 8.71 1.86
C SER A 58 4.57 8.65 1.76
N THR A 59 5.16 9.09 0.65
CA THR A 59 6.60 9.01 0.38
C THR A 59 7.41 10.14 1.03
N ILE A 60 6.75 11.22 1.43
CA ILE A 60 7.37 12.43 2.01
C ILE A 60 6.90 12.72 3.43
N GLN A 61 6.33 11.74 4.13
CA GLN A 61 5.90 11.90 5.52
C GLN A 61 7.11 12.20 6.43
N PRO A 62 6.96 12.96 7.53
CA PRO A 62 8.09 13.31 8.39
C PRO A 62 8.70 12.07 9.07
N ALA A 63 10.03 11.91 8.93
CA ALA A 63 10.81 10.87 9.57
C ALA A 63 10.87 11.02 11.08
N VAL A 64 10.89 12.26 11.55
CA VAL A 64 10.98 12.61 12.96
C VAL A 64 9.68 13.28 13.37
N ARG A 65 9.13 12.90 14.52
CA ARG A 65 8.05 13.67 15.14
C ARG A 65 8.46 14.04 16.55
N GLY A 66 8.14 15.25 16.96
CA GLY A 66 8.51 15.74 18.27
C GLY A 66 7.36 15.80 19.27
N PHE A 67 7.67 15.62 20.55
CA PHE A 67 6.72 15.64 21.67
C PHE A 67 7.28 16.45 22.83
N PHE A 68 6.50 17.43 23.29
CA PHE A 68 6.87 18.28 24.42
C PHE A 68 6.44 17.67 25.76
N PHE A 69 7.36 17.58 26.71
CA PHE A 69 7.11 17.10 28.06
C PHE A 69 7.63 18.09 29.10
N SER A 70 6.74 18.64 29.94
CA SER A 70 7.13 19.57 31.00
C SER A 70 7.43 18.87 32.33
N ILE A 71 8.49 19.28 33.02
CA ILE A 71 8.84 18.82 34.38
C ILE A 71 8.72 20.02 35.34
N PRO A 72 7.97 19.92 36.45
CA PRO A 72 7.03 18.84 36.81
C PRO A 72 5.71 18.88 35.99
N GLY A 73 5.47 19.98 35.25
CA GLY A 73 4.28 20.19 34.44
C GLY A 73 3.02 20.60 35.21
N THR A 74 2.04 21.16 34.51
CA THR A 74 0.79 21.72 35.11
C THR A 74 -0.42 20.78 35.04
N ARG A 75 -0.37 19.71 34.22
CA ARG A 75 -1.49 18.78 33.97
C ARG A 75 -1.54 17.55 34.90
N GLY A 76 -0.68 17.49 35.91
CA GLY A 76 -0.51 16.32 36.77
C GLY A 76 0.23 15.18 36.05
N PRO A 77 1.09 14.42 36.75
CA PRO A 77 2.00 13.45 36.13
C PRO A 77 1.28 12.38 35.28
N ALA A 78 0.10 11.93 35.69
CA ALA A 78 -0.60 10.82 35.04
C ALA A 78 -1.01 11.09 33.58
N GLN A 79 -1.49 12.29 33.27
CA GLN A 79 -1.95 12.61 31.91
C GLN A 79 -0.77 12.86 30.97
N SER A 80 0.30 13.51 31.45
CA SER A 80 1.52 13.72 30.68
C SER A 80 2.21 12.40 30.35
N TYR A 81 2.30 11.46 31.31
CA TYR A 81 2.85 10.13 31.06
C TYR A 81 1.99 9.30 30.10
N LYS A 82 0.67 9.38 30.20
CA LYS A 82 -0.24 8.74 29.23
C LYS A 82 -0.02 9.30 27.83
N GLY A 83 0.14 10.62 27.71
CA GLY A 83 0.48 11.28 26.45
C GLY A 83 1.79 10.76 25.86
N LEU A 84 2.86 10.71 26.67
CA LEU A 84 4.17 10.20 26.26
C LEU A 84 4.12 8.71 25.87
N ALA A 85 3.42 7.88 26.63
CA ALA A 85 3.23 6.46 26.31
C ALA A 85 2.48 6.26 25.00
N ASN A 86 1.41 7.04 24.77
CA ASN A 86 0.67 7.03 23.50
C ASN A 86 1.54 7.50 22.34
N PHE A 87 2.36 8.53 22.55
CA PHE A 87 3.28 9.04 21.55
C PHE A 87 4.31 7.98 21.13
N TYR A 88 4.91 7.28 22.10
CA TYR A 88 5.82 6.17 21.80
C TYR A 88 5.11 4.99 21.12
N HIS A 89 3.86 4.68 21.50
CA HIS A 89 3.07 3.67 20.81
C HIS A 89 2.82 4.05 19.35
N SER A 90 2.49 5.33 19.08
CA SER A 90 2.36 5.83 17.72
C SER A 90 3.68 5.80 16.95
N ALA A 91 4.80 6.15 17.59
CA ALA A 91 6.12 6.06 16.99
C ALA A 91 6.46 4.63 16.57
N ASP A 92 6.15 3.66 17.43
CA ASP A 92 6.38 2.25 17.14
C ASP A 92 5.46 1.72 16.02
N SER A 93 4.17 2.09 16.04
CA SER A 93 3.20 1.59 15.05
C SER A 93 3.42 2.20 13.66
N VAL A 94 3.71 3.51 13.60
CA VAL A 94 3.92 4.27 12.36
C VAL A 94 5.36 4.17 11.85
N GLY A 95 6.34 4.04 12.75
CA GLY A 95 7.76 3.89 12.40
C GLY A 95 8.56 5.20 12.34
N PHE A 96 8.02 6.31 12.86
CA PHE A 96 8.77 7.57 12.94
C PHE A 96 9.75 7.56 14.12
N PHE A 97 10.80 8.37 14.01
CA PHE A 97 11.79 8.63 15.05
C PHE A 97 11.25 9.64 16.06
N PRO A 98 11.13 9.30 17.35
CA PRO A 98 10.72 10.26 18.37
C PRO A 98 11.80 11.30 18.63
N GLU A 99 11.40 12.56 18.73
CA GLU A 99 12.17 13.61 19.40
C GLU A 99 11.43 14.03 20.68
N LEU A 100 11.96 13.63 21.84
CA LEU A 100 11.39 14.03 23.13
C LEU A 100 12.02 15.35 23.57
N SER A 101 11.19 16.38 23.70
CA SER A 101 11.60 17.71 24.16
C SER A 101 11.20 17.93 25.62
N LEU A 102 12.18 17.93 26.53
CA LEU A 102 11.97 18.19 27.95
C LEU A 102 12.04 19.68 28.26
N PHE A 103 10.97 20.22 28.80
CA PHE A 103 10.83 21.62 29.21
C PHE A 103 10.72 21.73 30.73
N LEU A 104 11.51 22.58 31.38
CA LEU A 104 11.57 22.65 32.86
C LEU A 104 10.73 23.82 33.39
N VAL A 105 9.46 23.84 33.00
CA VAL A 105 8.56 24.98 33.18
C VAL A 105 7.80 24.88 34.50
N SER A 106 8.10 25.77 35.44
CA SER A 106 7.28 26.04 36.63
C SER A 106 7.47 27.49 37.11
N ASP A 107 6.77 27.88 38.18
CA ASP A 107 6.96 29.15 38.89
C ASP A 107 8.21 29.16 39.81
N VAL A 108 8.94 28.04 39.85
CA VAL A 108 10.18 27.87 40.62
C VAL A 108 11.36 27.49 39.72
N ALA A 109 12.58 27.64 40.23
CA ALA A 109 13.84 27.33 39.55
C ALA A 109 14.02 25.81 39.31
N THR A 110 13.20 25.21 38.44
CA THR A 110 13.13 23.75 38.23
C THR A 110 14.48 23.14 37.88
N ASP A 111 15.26 23.80 37.01
CA ASP A 111 16.58 23.37 36.60
C ASP A 111 17.56 23.28 37.79
N SER A 112 17.54 24.29 38.67
CA SER A 112 18.31 24.31 39.91
C SER A 112 17.88 23.22 40.89
N ILE A 113 16.57 22.96 41.00
CA ILE A 113 16.03 21.87 41.85
C ILE A 113 16.51 20.51 41.33
N ILE A 114 16.44 20.27 40.02
CA ILE A 114 16.94 19.01 39.43
C ILE A 114 18.45 18.90 39.62
N ALA A 115 19.21 19.97 39.40
CA ALA A 115 20.65 19.99 39.54
C ALA A 115 21.13 19.65 40.97
N ASN A 116 20.41 20.10 42.00
CA ASN A 116 20.90 20.08 43.39
C ASN A 116 20.10 19.18 44.35
N SER A 117 19.05 18.50 43.88
CA SER A 117 18.21 17.64 44.73
C SER A 117 17.66 16.44 43.96
N THR A 118 17.03 15.49 44.65
CA THR A 118 16.35 14.34 44.02
C THR A 118 14.85 14.54 43.86
N GLN A 119 14.34 15.75 44.08
CA GLN A 119 12.90 16.03 44.19
C GLN A 119 12.09 15.57 42.97
N TYR A 120 12.66 15.69 41.76
CA TYR A 120 12.01 15.30 40.51
C TYR A 120 12.59 14.04 39.86
N ASP A 121 13.48 13.32 40.55
CA ASP A 121 14.13 12.13 39.99
C ASP A 121 13.11 11.04 39.65
N ASN A 122 12.05 10.88 40.45
CA ASN A 122 10.97 9.93 40.15
C ASN A 122 10.21 10.27 38.85
N ILE A 123 10.11 11.56 38.50
CA ILE A 123 9.49 12.00 37.25
C ILE A 123 10.39 11.60 36.08
N ILE A 124 11.67 11.91 36.20
CA ILE A 124 12.69 11.59 35.19
C ILE A 124 12.80 10.06 35.02
N ASP A 125 12.81 9.29 36.11
CA ASP A 125 12.81 7.81 36.07
C ASP A 125 11.56 7.25 35.38
N SER A 126 10.39 7.89 35.54
CA SER A 126 9.17 7.50 34.83
C SER A 126 9.30 7.76 33.32
N ILE A 127 9.87 8.90 32.93
CA ILE A 127 10.17 9.23 31.53
C ILE A 127 11.15 8.20 30.95
N ILE A 128 12.27 7.94 31.64
CA ILE A 128 13.27 6.94 31.24
C ILE A 128 12.63 5.57 31.08
N THR A 129 11.75 5.17 32.01
CA THR A 129 11.04 3.88 31.94
C THR A 129 10.17 3.80 30.69
N LEU A 130 9.42 4.85 30.36
CA LEU A 130 8.61 4.89 29.13
C LEU A 130 9.47 4.88 27.87
N SER A 131 10.58 5.62 27.85
CA SER A 131 11.54 5.61 26.74
C SER A 131 12.19 4.22 26.57
N LYS A 132 12.53 3.54 27.66
CA LYS A 132 13.04 2.17 27.63
C LYS A 132 12.00 1.15 27.15
N ASN A 133 10.73 1.34 27.50
CA ASN A 133 9.65 0.49 27.00
C ASN A 133 9.46 0.66 25.48
N TYR A 134 9.68 1.85 24.94
CA TYR A 134 9.81 2.07 23.50
C TYR A 134 11.05 1.35 22.93
N GLY A 135 12.18 1.44 23.61
CA GLY A 135 13.35 0.57 23.39
C GLY A 135 14.15 0.84 22.12
N LYS A 136 13.68 1.73 21.24
CA LYS A 136 14.34 2.11 19.98
C LYS A 136 15.01 3.48 20.09
N ARG A 137 15.72 3.86 19.02
CA ARG A 137 16.48 5.10 18.92
C ARG A 137 15.55 6.33 18.96
N MET A 138 15.98 7.40 19.64
CA MET A 138 15.25 8.66 19.73
C MET A 138 16.18 9.86 19.92
N PHE A 139 15.72 11.05 19.53
CA PHE A 139 16.33 12.31 19.94
C PHE A 139 15.78 12.73 21.31
N LEU A 140 16.64 13.31 22.15
CA LEU A 140 16.26 13.88 23.43
C LEU A 140 16.81 15.31 23.53
N ARG A 141 15.91 16.29 23.50
CA ARG A 141 16.24 17.69 23.72
C ARG A 141 15.97 18.05 25.17
N ILE A 142 17.02 18.35 25.94
CA ILE A 142 16.91 18.66 27.37
C ILE A 142 16.97 20.17 27.57
N GLY A 143 15.86 20.76 28.01
CA GLY A 143 15.75 22.19 28.25
C GLY A 143 16.08 23.00 27.00
N GLY A 144 15.24 22.87 25.96
CA GLY A 144 15.36 23.68 24.74
C GLY A 144 15.31 25.18 25.02
N GLU A 145 15.81 25.98 24.08
CA GLU A 145 15.92 27.45 24.21
C GLU A 145 16.61 27.87 25.52
N PHE A 146 17.71 27.20 25.87
CA PHE A 146 18.26 27.28 27.23
C PHE A 146 18.69 28.69 27.65
N ASN A 147 18.97 29.53 26.65
CA ASN A 147 19.47 30.88 26.80
C ASN A 147 18.36 31.94 26.97
N GLY A 148 17.09 31.53 26.95
CA GLY A 148 15.94 32.38 27.25
C GLY A 148 15.97 32.94 28.67
N ALA A 149 15.42 34.14 28.87
CA ALA A 149 15.25 34.73 30.19
C ALA A 149 14.01 35.62 30.28
N GLY A 150 13.40 35.68 31.46
CA GLY A 150 12.27 36.55 31.75
C GLY A 150 10.89 35.92 31.49
N PRO A 151 9.81 36.69 31.72
CA PRO A 151 8.44 36.21 31.54
C PRO A 151 8.19 35.80 30.08
N GLY A 152 7.78 34.54 29.87
CA GLY A 152 7.54 33.97 28.53
C GLY A 152 8.56 32.93 28.09
N TRP A 153 9.73 32.85 28.73
CA TRP A 153 10.77 31.86 28.41
C TRP A 153 10.86 30.80 29.50
N ASN A 154 10.49 29.55 29.23
CA ASN A 154 10.77 28.39 30.10
C ASN A 154 10.43 28.54 31.60
N GLY A 155 9.42 29.34 31.98
CA GLY A 155 9.11 29.61 33.40
C GLY A 155 9.98 30.69 34.06
N GLY A 156 10.61 31.58 33.28
CA GLY A 156 11.48 32.66 33.76
C GLY A 156 12.93 32.59 33.24
N GLY A 157 13.27 31.53 32.50
CA GLY A 157 14.61 31.20 32.02
C GLY A 157 15.33 30.19 32.90
N TYR A 158 16.34 29.53 32.35
CA TYR A 158 17.21 28.65 33.13
C TYR A 158 18.35 29.43 33.78
N HIS A 159 18.93 28.87 34.83
CA HIS A 159 20.04 29.43 35.56
C HIS A 159 21.37 28.96 34.94
N PRO A 160 22.31 29.86 34.64
CA PRO A 160 23.62 29.48 34.11
C PRO A 160 24.32 28.56 35.12
N TYR A 161 25.12 27.62 34.62
CA TYR A 161 25.78 26.53 35.37
C TYR A 161 24.84 25.48 35.98
N GLU A 162 23.70 25.88 36.55
CA GLU A 162 22.71 24.92 37.06
C GLU A 162 22.02 24.18 35.91
N TYR A 163 21.74 24.85 34.79
CA TYR A 163 21.34 24.20 33.55
C TYR A 163 22.33 23.12 33.12
N VAL A 164 23.64 23.42 33.14
CA VAL A 164 24.70 22.48 32.76
C VAL A 164 24.70 21.26 33.70
N LYS A 165 24.62 21.49 35.02
CA LYS A 165 24.54 20.40 36.01
C LYS A 165 23.29 19.55 35.82
N MET A 166 22.14 20.18 35.60
CA MET A 166 20.87 19.51 35.34
C MET A 166 20.93 18.66 34.05
N TYR A 167 21.45 19.22 32.96
CA TYR A 167 21.58 18.54 31.67
C TYR A 167 22.42 17.28 31.82
N LYS A 168 23.58 17.39 32.49
CA LYS A 168 24.45 16.26 32.81
C LYS A 168 23.76 15.23 33.67
N LYS A 169 23.09 15.67 34.74
CA LYS A 169 22.36 14.77 35.65
C LYS A 169 21.30 13.96 34.91
N ILE A 170 20.47 14.58 34.07
CA ILE A 170 19.44 13.85 33.30
C ILE A 170 20.11 12.86 32.34
N SER A 171 21.16 13.26 31.63
CA SER A 171 21.95 12.34 30.78
C SER A 171 22.51 11.16 31.57
N ASP A 172 23.13 11.39 32.73
CA ASP A 172 23.70 10.37 33.60
C ASP A 172 22.61 9.44 34.17
N MET A 173 21.40 9.95 34.38
CA MET A 173 20.25 9.10 34.73
C MET A 173 19.91 8.15 33.57
N PHE A 174 19.80 8.62 32.33
CA PHE A 174 19.60 7.73 31.17
C PHE A 174 20.72 6.69 31.01
N GLU A 175 21.98 7.09 31.22
CA GLU A 175 23.14 6.19 31.22
C GLU A 175 23.04 5.13 32.31
N SER A 176 22.82 5.53 33.57
CA SER A 176 22.73 4.59 34.71
C SER A 176 21.55 3.62 34.62
N ARG A 177 20.54 3.92 33.80
CA ARG A 177 19.43 3.00 33.48
C ARG A 177 19.66 2.21 32.20
N GLY A 178 20.83 2.32 31.56
CA GLY A 178 21.23 1.55 30.39
C GLY A 178 20.49 1.93 29.11
N PHE A 179 20.19 3.22 28.90
CA PHE A 179 19.44 3.68 27.72
C PHE A 179 20.07 4.87 26.97
N ARG A 180 21.25 5.34 27.39
CA ARG A 180 21.96 6.45 26.73
C ARG A 180 22.42 6.14 25.30
N ASP A 181 22.68 4.88 24.96
CA ASP A 181 23.08 4.48 23.61
C ASP A 181 21.96 4.55 22.57
N SER A 182 20.72 4.50 23.03
CA SER A 182 19.53 4.68 22.19
C SER A 182 19.12 6.15 22.05
N ILE A 183 19.89 7.10 22.60
CA ILE A 183 19.52 8.51 22.64
C ILE A 183 20.61 9.38 22.02
N ALA A 184 20.21 10.28 21.13
CA ALA A 184 21.00 11.42 20.69
C ALA A 184 20.54 12.68 21.46
N LEU A 185 21.46 13.23 22.26
CA LEU A 185 21.22 14.42 23.08
C LEU A 185 21.37 15.70 22.26
N ILE A 186 20.34 16.54 22.25
CA ILE A 186 20.31 17.83 21.56
C ILE A 186 20.51 18.97 22.58
N TRP A 187 21.49 19.84 22.34
CA TRP A 187 21.71 21.08 23.10
C TRP A 187 21.24 22.28 22.28
N CYS A 188 20.07 22.85 22.63
CA CYS A 188 19.30 23.70 21.72
C CYS A 188 19.30 25.20 22.06
N TYR A 189 19.78 26.02 21.14
CA TYR A 189 19.93 27.47 21.22
C TYR A 189 18.84 28.20 20.44
N GLU A 190 18.41 29.36 20.95
CA GLU A 190 17.46 30.25 20.28
C GLU A 190 18.12 31.64 20.07
N PRO A 191 18.24 32.15 18.84
CA PRO A 191 18.97 33.41 18.54
C PRO A 191 18.35 34.70 19.07
N ASP A 192 17.03 34.73 19.25
CA ASP A 192 16.27 35.88 19.73
C ASP A 192 16.38 36.07 21.26
N ALA A 193 16.73 34.99 21.98
CA ALA A 193 16.90 34.99 23.41
C ALA A 193 18.09 35.86 23.89
N PRO A 194 17.99 36.41 25.12
CA PRO A 194 18.86 37.49 25.57
C PRO A 194 20.30 37.04 25.90
N ASN A 195 20.51 35.77 26.22
CA ASN A 195 21.84 35.25 26.56
C ASN A 195 22.50 34.56 25.35
N ASP A 196 23.83 34.53 25.33
CA ASP A 196 24.60 33.86 24.28
C ASP A 196 25.17 32.52 24.74
N PHE A 197 25.17 31.53 23.84
CA PHE A 197 25.56 30.15 24.08
C PHE A 197 27.04 29.97 24.48
N ASP A 198 27.93 30.82 23.96
CA ASP A 198 29.38 30.81 24.16
C ASP A 198 29.83 31.68 25.34
N SER A 199 28.87 32.15 26.16
CA SER A 199 29.17 32.95 27.34
C SER A 199 30.03 32.17 28.35
N VAL A 200 31.21 32.71 28.66
CA VAL A 200 32.19 32.13 29.59
C VAL A 200 32.59 33.19 30.63
N ASP A 201 32.71 32.80 31.90
CA ASP A 201 33.40 33.60 32.92
C ASP A 201 34.46 32.77 33.66
N ALA A 202 35.00 33.28 34.78
CA ALA A 202 36.02 32.59 35.57
C ALA A 202 35.62 31.18 36.06
N ARG A 203 34.32 30.85 36.06
CA ARG A 203 33.79 29.51 36.39
C ARG A 203 33.70 28.57 35.19
N GLY A 204 33.98 29.05 33.98
CA GLY A 204 33.89 28.30 32.73
C GLY A 204 32.65 28.67 31.89
N ALA A 205 32.28 27.79 30.96
CA ALA A 205 31.11 27.97 30.11
C ALA A 205 29.81 27.95 30.93
N ARG A 206 28.93 28.92 30.65
CA ARG A 206 27.66 29.09 31.38
C ARG A 206 26.60 28.07 31.01
N TRP A 207 26.62 27.62 29.76
CA TRP A 207 25.51 26.88 29.17
C TRP A 207 25.92 25.57 28.51
N TYR A 208 27.16 25.47 28.03
CA TYR A 208 27.59 24.31 27.25
C TYR A 208 27.89 23.11 28.16
N PRO A 209 27.19 21.97 28.01
CA PRO A 209 27.40 20.79 28.85
C PRO A 209 28.71 20.04 28.53
N GLY A 210 29.33 20.31 27.37
CA GLY A 210 30.54 19.65 26.91
C GLY A 210 30.26 18.58 25.84
N ASP A 211 31.29 18.25 25.05
CA ASP A 211 31.19 17.43 23.85
C ASP A 211 30.73 15.99 24.12
N GLU A 212 30.93 15.48 25.34
CA GLU A 212 30.48 14.16 25.81
C GLU A 212 28.96 14.10 26.09
N TYR A 213 28.35 15.27 26.34
CA TYR A 213 26.95 15.39 26.70
C TYR A 213 26.10 15.96 25.56
N ALA A 214 26.69 16.69 24.62
CA ALA A 214 26.00 17.18 23.42
C ALA A 214 26.37 16.31 22.21
N ASP A 215 25.48 15.38 21.84
CA ASP A 215 25.63 14.61 20.60
C ASP A 215 25.34 15.50 19.39
N TRP A 216 24.34 16.37 19.52
CA TRP A 216 23.85 17.30 18.50
C TRP A 216 23.73 18.71 19.03
N PHE A 217 23.96 19.68 18.15
CA PHE A 217 23.61 21.07 18.38
C PHE A 217 22.16 21.26 17.94
N GLY A 218 21.38 22.05 18.67
CA GLY A 218 20.03 22.41 18.31
C GLY A 218 19.91 23.90 18.04
N LEU A 219 19.17 24.29 17.01
CA LEU A 219 18.97 25.70 16.66
C LEU A 219 17.50 25.93 16.33
N ASP A 220 16.80 26.66 17.20
CA ASP A 220 15.39 26.99 16.99
C ASP A 220 15.29 28.29 16.16
N VAL A 221 14.53 28.28 15.06
CA VAL A 221 14.43 29.41 14.13
C VAL A 221 13.00 29.70 13.71
N PHE A 222 12.55 30.92 13.96
CA PHE A 222 11.16 31.31 13.75
C PHE A 222 10.98 32.45 12.76
N HIS A 223 11.92 33.39 12.70
CA HIS A 223 11.79 34.59 11.89
C HIS A 223 12.92 34.66 10.83
N PRO A 224 12.68 35.21 9.62
CA PRO A 224 13.70 35.26 8.56
C PRO A 224 14.98 35.99 8.97
N ASN A 225 14.90 36.93 9.93
CA ASN A 225 16.10 37.58 10.48
C ASN A 225 17.04 36.63 11.26
N HIS A 226 16.69 35.36 11.44
CA HIS A 226 17.55 34.32 12.01
C HIS A 226 18.41 33.63 10.94
N PHE A 227 18.04 33.67 9.65
CA PHE A 227 18.65 32.82 8.62
C PHE A 227 18.71 33.41 7.20
N ASP A 228 18.02 34.52 6.91
CA ASP A 228 18.02 35.15 5.59
C ASP A 228 19.42 35.60 5.19
N ALA A 229 19.94 34.98 4.11
CA ALA A 229 21.29 35.22 3.61
C ALA A 229 21.53 36.66 3.15
N SER A 230 20.47 37.42 2.83
CA SER A 230 20.57 38.83 2.43
C SER A 230 20.81 39.80 3.59
N LEU A 231 20.65 39.35 4.85
CA LEU A 231 20.86 40.17 6.03
C LEU A 231 22.31 40.08 6.53
N PRO A 232 22.85 41.16 7.14
CA PRO A 232 24.21 41.15 7.64
C PRO A 232 24.32 40.41 8.99
N ASP A 233 25.47 39.80 9.24
CA ASP A 233 25.79 39.19 10.55
C ASP A 233 25.98 40.24 11.66
N PHE A 234 26.31 41.47 11.27
CA PHE A 234 26.51 42.60 12.18
C PHE A 234 25.78 43.85 11.68
N ASP A 235 25.10 44.55 12.59
CA ASP A 235 24.56 45.89 12.35
C ASP A 235 25.12 46.87 13.39
N ARG A 236 25.76 47.94 12.93
CA ARG A 236 26.42 48.96 13.78
C ARG A 236 27.32 48.37 14.87
N GLY A 237 28.05 47.31 14.54
CA GLY A 237 28.98 46.63 15.45
C GLY A 237 28.32 45.73 16.50
N GLN A 238 27.00 45.55 16.45
CA GLN A 238 26.27 44.57 17.25
C GLN A 238 25.97 43.34 16.38
N ILE A 239 26.12 42.15 16.96
CA ILE A 239 25.77 40.91 16.27
C ILE A 239 24.25 40.87 16.06
N THR A 240 23.82 40.55 14.84
CA THR A 240 22.39 40.38 14.53
C THR A 240 21.92 39.00 14.94
N ARG A 241 20.60 38.74 14.87
CA ARG A 241 20.05 37.39 15.11
C ARG A 241 20.61 36.37 14.12
N LYS A 242 20.67 36.72 12.83
CA LYS A 242 21.36 35.92 11.81
C LYS A 242 22.81 35.68 12.20
N GLY A 243 23.56 36.72 12.58
CA GLY A 243 24.94 36.58 13.03
C GLY A 243 25.09 35.63 14.23
N LYS A 244 24.13 35.63 15.17
CA LYS A 244 24.10 34.67 16.28
C LYS A 244 23.90 33.23 15.80
N SER A 245 22.97 32.99 14.87
CA SER A 245 22.78 31.67 14.23
C SER A 245 24.07 31.20 13.55
N GLU A 246 24.69 32.05 12.73
CA GLU A 246 25.93 31.76 12.01
C GLU A 246 27.10 31.43 12.95
N ARG A 247 27.23 32.19 14.05
CA ARG A 247 28.23 31.94 15.09
C ARG A 247 28.00 30.60 15.79
N PHE A 248 26.73 30.23 16.02
CA PHE A 248 26.38 28.94 16.62
C PHE A 248 26.67 27.77 15.68
N LEU A 249 26.30 27.90 14.40
CA LEU A 249 26.64 26.94 13.35
C LEU A 249 28.16 26.80 13.18
N GLN A 250 28.92 27.90 13.27
CA GLN A 250 30.37 27.87 13.28
C GLN A 250 30.93 27.05 14.44
N MET A 251 30.35 27.18 15.65
CA MET A 251 30.75 26.37 16.80
C MET A 251 30.45 24.88 16.53
N ALA A 252 29.29 24.53 15.99
CA ALA A 252 28.93 23.16 15.64
C ALA A 252 29.94 22.55 14.64
N ARG A 253 30.25 23.27 13.56
CA ARG A 253 31.28 22.89 12.57
C ARG A 253 32.65 22.68 13.21
N SER A 254 33.09 23.61 14.07
CA SER A 254 34.40 23.52 14.75
C SER A 254 34.53 22.30 15.66
N LYS A 255 33.39 21.76 16.12
CA LYS A 255 33.30 20.60 17.00
C LYS A 255 32.94 19.30 16.27
N GLY A 256 32.70 19.37 14.96
CA GLY A 256 32.25 18.23 14.16
C GLY A 256 30.92 17.67 14.67
N LYS A 257 29.98 18.54 15.05
CA LYS A 257 28.68 18.15 15.59
C LYS A 257 27.57 18.53 14.60
N PRO A 258 26.66 17.60 14.27
CA PRO A 258 25.50 17.93 13.43
C PRO A 258 24.51 18.83 14.18
N VAL A 259 23.71 19.55 13.39
CA VAL A 259 22.70 20.50 13.86
C VAL A 259 21.31 19.99 13.53
N TYR A 260 20.43 20.01 14.53
CA TYR A 260 19.01 19.68 14.41
C TYR A 260 18.15 20.88 14.79
N MET A 261 17.42 21.46 13.85
CA MET A 261 16.48 22.55 14.13
C MET A 261 15.20 21.98 14.74
N SER A 262 15.14 21.91 16.07
CA SER A 262 14.08 21.17 16.78
C SER A 262 12.75 21.91 16.71
N GLU A 263 12.79 23.24 16.60
CA GLU A 263 11.62 24.06 16.33
C GLU A 263 11.87 25.03 15.18
N SER A 264 10.97 24.98 14.20
CA SER A 264 10.86 26.00 13.17
C SER A 264 9.41 26.26 12.84
N SER A 265 9.04 27.53 12.68
CA SER A 265 7.67 27.93 12.33
C SER A 265 7.71 29.25 11.60
N ALA A 266 6.78 29.46 10.67
CA ALA A 266 6.64 30.73 9.95
C ALA A 266 6.05 31.84 10.85
N GLN A 267 6.80 32.28 11.86
CA GLN A 267 6.35 33.28 12.83
C GLN A 267 6.05 34.61 12.13
N GLY A 268 4.91 35.19 12.48
CA GLY A 268 4.43 36.46 11.93
C GLY A 268 3.67 36.32 10.62
N MET A 269 3.62 35.12 10.04
CA MET A 269 2.84 34.85 8.82
C MET A 269 1.38 34.54 9.19
N ASN A 270 0.44 35.00 8.36
CA ASN A 270 -0.98 34.67 8.48
C ASN A 270 -1.42 33.95 7.21
N ILE A 271 -0.88 32.74 7.00
CA ILE A 271 -1.07 31.99 5.76
C ILE A 271 -2.58 31.86 5.49
N SER A 272 -3.01 32.51 4.41
CA SER A 272 -4.41 32.57 4.01
C SER A 272 -4.64 31.78 2.73
N ALA A 273 -5.90 31.63 2.31
CA ALA A 273 -6.23 31.00 1.02
C ALA A 273 -5.92 31.89 -0.19
N ASP A 274 -5.49 33.15 0.01
CA ASP A 274 -5.20 34.07 -1.09
C ASP A 274 -3.90 33.69 -1.81
N SER A 275 -3.96 33.55 -3.13
CA SER A 275 -2.82 33.10 -3.92
C SER A 275 -1.65 34.08 -3.96
N THR A 276 -1.90 35.40 -3.86
CA THR A 276 -0.84 36.41 -3.87
C THR A 276 -0.12 36.43 -2.54
N ASP A 277 -0.88 36.32 -1.45
CA ASP A 277 -0.40 36.15 -0.09
C ASP A 277 0.50 34.92 0.03
N GLY A 278 0.07 33.77 -0.48
CA GLY A 278 0.87 32.54 -0.47
C GLY A 278 2.20 32.63 -1.21
N VAL A 279 2.27 33.36 -2.32
CA VAL A 279 3.55 33.62 -3.02
C VAL A 279 4.46 34.50 -2.18
N ASN A 280 3.91 35.52 -1.51
CA ASN A 280 4.66 36.40 -0.62
C ASN A 280 5.17 35.63 0.61
N ASP A 281 4.31 34.84 1.26
CA ASP A 281 4.69 34.00 2.41
C ASP A 281 5.83 33.04 2.04
N TRP A 282 5.72 32.39 0.88
CA TRP A 282 6.78 31.52 0.36
C TRP A 282 8.11 32.26 0.21
N ASN A 283 8.12 33.41 -0.47
CA ASN A 283 9.35 34.17 -0.73
C ASN A 283 9.92 34.83 0.53
N ASN A 284 9.06 35.24 1.46
CA ASN A 284 9.48 35.96 2.66
C ASN A 284 10.02 35.05 3.75
N TRP A 285 9.60 33.77 3.79
CA TRP A 285 10.00 32.82 4.83
C TRP A 285 10.55 31.51 4.27
N PHE A 286 9.73 30.72 3.56
CA PHE A 286 10.03 29.33 3.21
C PHE A 286 11.22 29.20 2.26
N ALA A 287 11.26 29.98 1.17
CA ALA A 287 12.36 29.94 0.21
C ALA A 287 13.72 30.22 0.89
N LYS A 288 13.74 31.18 1.81
CA LYS A 288 14.94 31.56 2.58
C LYS A 288 15.33 30.49 3.60
N PHE A 289 14.34 29.82 4.18
CA PHE A 289 14.57 28.72 5.12
C PHE A 289 15.20 27.51 4.41
N TRP A 290 14.74 27.17 3.21
CA TRP A 290 15.32 26.09 2.41
C TRP A 290 16.71 26.43 1.87
N GLU A 291 16.94 27.69 1.45
CA GLU A 291 18.27 28.19 1.12
C GLU A 291 19.22 28.07 2.33
N PHE A 292 18.74 28.37 3.54
CA PHE A 292 19.53 28.21 4.76
C PHE A 292 19.92 26.76 5.04
N ILE A 293 19.00 25.80 4.87
CA ILE A 293 19.32 24.36 4.99
C ILE A 293 20.31 23.93 3.91
N GLU A 294 20.15 24.39 2.67
CA GLU A 294 21.02 24.02 1.55
C GLU A 294 22.46 24.52 1.75
N THR A 295 22.61 25.74 2.24
CA THR A 295 23.92 26.40 2.42
C THR A 295 24.70 25.86 3.62
N HIS A 296 24.04 25.24 4.59
CA HIS A 296 24.62 24.79 5.85
C HIS A 296 24.58 23.27 5.99
N THR A 297 25.59 22.59 5.44
CA THR A 297 25.64 21.12 5.36
C THR A 297 25.69 20.38 6.70
N GLU A 298 26.05 21.08 7.79
CA GLU A 298 25.97 20.58 9.16
C GLU A 298 24.55 20.54 9.71
N ILE A 299 23.58 21.23 9.08
CA ILE A 299 22.16 21.06 9.37
C ILE A 299 21.75 19.70 8.79
N LYS A 300 21.50 18.76 9.69
CA LYS A 300 21.14 17.37 9.36
C LYS A 300 19.72 17.01 9.78
N GLY A 301 18.95 17.95 10.30
CA GLY A 301 17.54 17.74 10.59
C GLY A 301 16.80 19.04 10.92
N PHE A 302 15.50 19.04 10.65
CA PHE A 302 14.61 20.12 11.07
C PHE A 302 13.25 19.54 11.47
N SER A 303 12.52 20.24 12.31
CA SER A 303 11.12 19.99 12.56
C SER A 303 10.29 21.25 12.33
N TYR A 304 9.29 21.15 11.45
CA TYR A 304 8.33 22.24 11.23
C TYR A 304 7.15 22.15 12.21
N ILE A 305 6.76 23.29 12.77
CA ILE A 305 5.57 23.45 13.59
C ILE A 305 4.48 24.05 12.71
N ASP A 306 3.50 23.22 12.36
CA ASP A 306 2.36 23.59 11.53
C ASP A 306 1.16 23.93 12.41
N ALA A 307 1.05 25.20 12.82
CA ALA A 307 0.08 25.59 13.85
C ALA A 307 -0.61 26.93 13.60
N ASN A 308 -1.86 27.02 14.04
CA ASN A 308 -2.53 28.30 14.28
C ASN A 308 -2.19 28.82 15.68
N TRP A 309 -1.28 29.77 15.75
CA TRP A 309 -0.73 30.21 17.02
C TRP A 309 -1.76 31.03 17.82
N PRO A 310 -2.07 30.66 19.08
CA PRO A 310 -3.10 31.32 19.85
C PRO A 310 -2.65 32.73 20.27
N PRO A 311 -3.37 33.81 19.90
CA PRO A 311 -2.97 35.18 20.21
C PRO A 311 -2.77 35.46 21.71
N GLY A 312 -3.46 34.71 22.58
CA GLY A 312 -3.36 34.87 24.04
C GLY A 312 -2.08 34.31 24.66
N ALA A 313 -1.37 33.39 24.00
CA ALA A 313 -0.08 32.87 24.46
C ALA A 313 1.08 33.34 23.58
N TYR A 314 0.81 33.55 22.29
CA TYR A 314 1.80 33.92 21.27
C TYR A 314 1.26 35.04 20.38
N ALA A 315 1.22 36.25 20.94
CA ALA A 315 0.76 37.43 20.20
C ALA A 315 1.62 37.67 18.95
N ASN A 316 0.97 37.91 17.81
CA ASN A 316 1.59 38.17 16.50
C ASN A 316 2.36 37.00 15.88
N TRP A 317 2.24 35.76 16.38
CA TRP A 317 2.86 34.60 15.72
C TRP A 317 2.10 34.14 14.47
N GLY A 318 0.78 34.39 14.42
CA GLY A 318 -0.05 34.19 13.24
C GLY A 318 -0.50 32.74 12.98
N ASP A 319 -0.81 32.42 11.73
CA ASP A 319 -1.24 31.09 11.27
C ASP A 319 -0.19 30.53 10.30
N SER A 320 0.55 29.53 10.77
CA SER A 320 1.66 28.90 10.03
C SER A 320 1.25 27.63 9.30
N ARG A 321 -0.05 27.29 9.30
CA ARG A 321 -0.55 26.07 8.65
C ARG A 321 -0.41 26.13 7.14
N ILE A 322 0.47 25.31 6.58
CA ILE A 322 0.79 25.36 5.16
C ILE A 322 -0.35 24.83 4.27
N GLU A 323 -1.25 23.99 4.80
CA GLU A 323 -2.44 23.49 4.08
C GLU A 323 -3.52 24.56 3.84
N LYS A 324 -3.36 25.76 4.41
CA LYS A 324 -4.26 26.90 4.19
C LYS A 324 -4.13 27.51 2.80
N ASN A 325 -2.97 27.36 2.18
CA ASN A 325 -2.67 27.98 0.89
C ASN A 325 -2.19 26.94 -0.13
N ALA A 326 -2.85 26.90 -1.29
CA ALA A 326 -2.53 25.94 -2.34
C ALA A 326 -1.10 26.12 -2.92
N TYR A 327 -0.62 27.35 -3.03
CA TYR A 327 0.72 27.65 -3.55
C TYR A 327 1.81 27.19 -2.55
N VAL A 328 1.68 27.57 -1.27
CA VAL A 328 2.62 27.16 -0.23
C VAL A 328 2.63 25.64 -0.08
N THR A 329 1.46 25.00 -0.05
CA THR A 329 1.32 23.54 -0.02
C THR A 329 2.07 22.87 -1.18
N GLN A 330 1.81 23.34 -2.41
CA GLN A 330 2.44 22.76 -3.60
C GLN A 330 3.97 22.92 -3.54
N LYS A 331 4.45 24.11 -3.20
CA LYS A 331 5.88 24.40 -3.15
C LYS A 331 6.60 23.65 -2.03
N TYR A 332 5.98 23.51 -0.87
CA TYR A 332 6.50 22.70 0.23
C TYR A 332 6.60 21.23 -0.19
N ARG A 333 5.59 20.70 -0.88
CA ARG A 333 5.61 19.33 -1.41
C ARG A 333 6.72 19.14 -2.43
N GLU A 334 6.86 20.07 -3.38
CA GLU A 334 7.94 20.06 -4.37
C GLU A 334 9.32 20.01 -3.69
N GLU A 335 9.53 20.84 -2.65
CA GLU A 335 10.76 20.84 -1.86
C GLU A 335 10.98 19.51 -1.15
N MET A 336 9.96 18.96 -0.48
CA MET A 336 10.07 17.68 0.21
C MET A 336 10.35 16.50 -0.74
N HIS A 337 10.13 16.62 -2.05
CA HIS A 337 10.57 15.57 -2.99
C HIS A 337 12.06 15.62 -3.33
N ASP A 338 12.80 16.62 -2.87
CA ASP A 338 14.25 16.66 -3.03
C ASP A 338 14.88 15.47 -2.27
N PRO A 339 15.71 14.65 -2.93
CA PRO A 339 16.30 13.45 -2.33
C PRO A 339 17.25 13.74 -1.17
N ARG A 340 17.60 14.99 -0.86
CA ARG A 340 18.33 15.36 0.37
C ARG A 340 17.55 14.99 1.62
N TYR A 341 16.22 15.06 1.57
CA TYR A 341 15.41 14.83 2.76
C TYR A 341 15.27 13.35 3.09
N ILE A 342 15.35 13.04 4.38
CA ILE A 342 15.04 11.73 4.92
C ILE A 342 13.62 11.82 5.47
N HIS A 343 12.72 11.11 4.83
CA HIS A 343 11.33 10.97 5.23
C HIS A 343 11.14 9.75 6.11
N LEU A 344 9.94 9.65 6.70
CA LEU A 344 9.44 8.43 7.28
C LEU A 344 9.78 7.33 6.28
N PRO A 345 10.55 6.31 6.70
CA PRO A 345 10.76 5.17 5.84
C PRO A 345 9.34 4.76 5.47
N VAL A 346 9.00 4.85 4.19
CA VAL A 346 7.77 4.22 3.74
C VAL A 346 7.92 2.83 4.33
N LYS A 347 6.96 2.43 5.16
CA LYS A 347 6.75 1.01 5.38
C LYS A 347 6.25 0.49 4.03
N ILE A 348 7.16 0.45 3.07
CA ILE A 348 7.49 -0.77 2.41
C ILE A 348 7.91 -1.63 3.61
N ASP A 349 6.91 -2.19 4.31
CA ASP A 349 6.95 -3.64 4.48
C ASP A 349 7.42 -4.05 3.12
N THR A 350 8.69 -4.46 3.00
CA THR A 350 9.15 -5.06 1.78
C THR A 350 8.01 -5.98 1.43
N VAL A 351 7.21 -5.60 0.40
CA VAL A 351 6.58 -6.58 -0.44
C VAL A 351 7.81 -7.40 -0.71
N GLU A 352 7.90 -8.58 -0.08
CA GLU A 352 8.99 -9.50 -0.30
C GLU A 352 9.19 -9.39 -1.80
N ASN A 353 10.33 -8.87 -2.27
CA ASN A 353 10.55 -8.59 -3.70
C ASN A 353 10.62 -9.92 -4.50
N ASP A 354 10.08 -10.98 -3.89
CA ASP A 354 10.02 -12.38 -4.21
C ASP A 354 8.58 -12.93 -4.07
N THR A 355 7.53 -12.09 -3.92
CA THR A 355 6.14 -12.56 -4.02
C THR A 355 5.78 -12.81 -5.49
N LEU A 356 6.02 -14.06 -5.90
CA LEU A 356 5.48 -14.56 -7.17
C LEU A 356 3.96 -14.71 -7.08
N PRO A 357 3.20 -14.40 -8.15
CA PRO A 357 1.80 -14.83 -8.27
C PRO A 357 1.68 -16.32 -7.97
N LEU A 358 0.55 -16.76 -7.38
CA LEU A 358 0.38 -18.19 -7.07
C LEU A 358 0.61 -19.08 -8.31
N THR A 359 0.22 -18.58 -9.47
CA THR A 359 0.43 -19.25 -10.75
C THR A 359 1.89 -19.46 -11.14
N GLU A 360 2.78 -18.57 -10.69
CA GLU A 360 4.22 -18.64 -10.96
C GLU A 360 4.98 -19.31 -9.82
N LEU A 361 4.42 -19.26 -8.61
CA LEU A 361 4.98 -19.94 -7.45
C LEU A 361 4.93 -21.46 -7.63
N GLY A 362 3.86 -22.01 -8.20
CA GLY A 362 3.72 -23.44 -8.50
C GLY A 362 3.98 -24.31 -7.26
N THR A 363 4.87 -25.30 -7.37
CA THR A 363 5.32 -26.15 -6.25
C THR A 363 6.29 -25.44 -5.29
N GLY A 364 6.70 -24.22 -5.61
CA GLY A 364 7.45 -23.34 -4.72
C GLY A 364 6.62 -22.93 -3.51
N LYS A 365 7.28 -22.37 -2.49
CA LYS A 365 6.64 -21.98 -1.23
C LYS A 365 6.76 -20.50 -0.99
N TRP A 366 5.66 -19.87 -0.62
CA TRP A 366 5.67 -18.58 0.04
C TRP A 366 5.55 -18.82 1.53
N LYS A 367 6.60 -18.42 2.27
CA LYS A 367 6.83 -18.85 3.65
C LYS A 367 6.85 -20.38 3.71
N ASN A 368 5.79 -21.00 4.24
CA ASN A 368 5.70 -22.45 4.42
C ASN A 368 4.64 -23.13 3.54
N PHE A 369 3.94 -22.38 2.68
CA PHE A 369 2.78 -22.88 1.94
C PHE A 369 3.02 -22.87 0.44
N GLU A 370 2.66 -23.97 -0.20
CA GLU A 370 2.80 -24.18 -1.64
C GLU A 370 1.89 -23.24 -2.45
N GLY A 371 2.40 -22.77 -3.58
CA GLY A 371 1.66 -22.01 -4.57
C GLY A 371 0.74 -22.87 -5.45
N GLY A 372 0.50 -22.39 -6.67
CA GLY A 372 -0.51 -22.95 -7.57
C GLY A 372 -1.93 -22.53 -7.18
N LEU A 373 -2.85 -22.58 -8.15
CA LEU A 373 -4.27 -22.32 -7.91
C LEU A 373 -4.98 -23.55 -7.29
N TYR A 374 -4.47 -24.75 -7.52
CA TYR A 374 -5.03 -26.05 -7.14
C TYR A 374 -4.01 -26.91 -6.39
N PRO A 375 -4.41 -28.04 -5.78
CA PRO A 375 -3.49 -28.94 -5.07
C PRO A 375 -2.23 -29.31 -5.85
N ASN A 376 -1.13 -29.47 -5.12
CA ASN A 376 0.19 -29.88 -5.63
C ASN A 376 0.84 -28.84 -6.56
N GLY A 377 0.66 -27.55 -6.27
CA GLY A 377 1.28 -26.48 -7.04
C GLY A 377 0.75 -26.31 -8.47
N MET A 378 -0.45 -26.84 -8.78
CA MET A 378 -1.01 -26.85 -10.12
C MET A 378 -1.84 -25.60 -10.41
N ASN A 379 -1.83 -25.14 -11.66
CA ASN A 379 -2.73 -24.06 -12.12
C ASN A 379 -3.97 -24.58 -12.84
N GLU A 380 -3.94 -25.85 -13.25
CA GLU A 380 -5.04 -26.53 -13.90
C GLU A 380 -5.94 -27.25 -12.88
N ARG A 381 -7.24 -27.28 -13.16
CA ARG A 381 -8.21 -28.02 -12.35
C ARG A 381 -7.87 -29.53 -12.34
N PRO A 382 -7.90 -30.20 -11.17
CA PRO A 382 -7.75 -31.66 -11.12
C PRO A 382 -8.78 -32.36 -12.01
N VAL A 383 -8.38 -33.43 -12.70
CA VAL A 383 -9.17 -34.08 -13.77
C VAL A 383 -10.61 -34.37 -13.37
N GLN A 384 -10.84 -34.99 -12.19
CA GLN A 384 -12.19 -35.29 -11.73
C GLN A 384 -13.00 -34.03 -11.44
N HIS A 385 -12.40 -33.07 -10.73
CA HIS A 385 -13.05 -31.78 -10.41
C HIS A 385 -13.40 -30.99 -11.68
N ASN A 386 -12.53 -31.03 -12.70
CA ASN A 386 -12.78 -30.45 -14.02
C ASN A 386 -13.93 -31.15 -14.75
N SER A 387 -13.93 -32.48 -14.79
CA SER A 387 -14.99 -33.27 -15.43
C SER A 387 -16.36 -32.98 -14.78
N ASP A 388 -16.40 -32.96 -13.45
CA ASP A 388 -17.61 -32.63 -12.69
C ASP A 388 -18.09 -31.21 -13.02
N GLY A 389 -17.19 -30.23 -13.01
CA GLY A 389 -17.49 -28.84 -13.36
C GLY A 389 -18.07 -28.70 -14.77
N ILE A 390 -17.52 -29.43 -15.76
CA ILE A 390 -18.02 -29.42 -17.14
C ILE A 390 -19.43 -30.03 -17.19
N GLN A 391 -19.66 -31.16 -16.51
CA GLN A 391 -20.98 -31.78 -16.45
C GLN A 391 -22.01 -30.86 -15.77
N ILE A 392 -21.63 -30.22 -14.67
CA ILE A 392 -22.46 -29.26 -13.95
C ILE A 392 -22.78 -28.06 -14.84
N GLY A 393 -21.78 -27.51 -15.53
CA GLY A 393 -21.93 -26.41 -16.49
C GLY A 393 -22.92 -26.75 -17.60
N ASN A 394 -22.81 -27.94 -18.19
CA ASN A 394 -23.74 -28.44 -19.22
C ASN A 394 -25.17 -28.63 -18.69
N SER A 395 -25.34 -28.81 -17.38
CA SER A 395 -26.66 -28.97 -16.75
C SER A 395 -27.36 -27.65 -16.45
N ILE A 396 -26.69 -26.50 -16.57
CA ILE A 396 -27.29 -25.18 -16.32
C ILE A 396 -28.26 -24.87 -17.47
N LEU A 397 -29.53 -24.69 -17.13
CA LEU A 397 -30.64 -24.43 -18.05
C LEU A 397 -31.43 -23.22 -17.57
N PRO A 398 -32.10 -22.47 -18.46
CA PRO A 398 -32.91 -21.35 -18.00
C PRO A 398 -34.07 -21.84 -17.11
N LEU A 399 -34.31 -21.12 -16.02
CA LEU A 399 -35.32 -21.46 -15.01
C LEU A 399 -36.42 -20.39 -14.99
N ASN A 400 -37.66 -20.80 -14.79
CA ASN A 400 -38.76 -19.89 -14.47
C ASN A 400 -38.69 -19.43 -12.99
N THR A 401 -39.60 -18.55 -12.59
CA THR A 401 -39.64 -17.99 -11.22
C THR A 401 -39.96 -19.00 -10.13
N LEU A 402 -40.37 -20.23 -10.48
CA LEU A 402 -40.55 -21.34 -9.54
C LEU A 402 -39.32 -22.25 -9.45
N GLY A 403 -38.24 -21.92 -10.16
CA GLY A 403 -37.01 -22.72 -10.19
C GLY A 403 -37.06 -23.94 -11.09
N ASN A 404 -38.11 -24.08 -11.92
CA ASN A 404 -38.24 -25.20 -12.85
C ASN A 404 -37.63 -24.83 -14.22
N THR A 405 -37.07 -25.82 -14.92
CA THR A 405 -36.52 -25.62 -16.27
C THR A 405 -37.58 -25.11 -17.23
N ASP A 406 -37.27 -24.02 -17.92
CA ASP A 406 -38.16 -23.37 -18.88
C ASP A 406 -37.30 -22.75 -20.00
N PRO A 407 -37.49 -23.13 -21.29
CA PRO A 407 -36.78 -22.51 -22.41
C PRO A 407 -36.89 -20.98 -22.49
N ASN A 408 -37.97 -20.41 -21.91
CA ASN A 408 -38.20 -18.98 -21.81
C ASN A 408 -37.70 -18.34 -20.50
N GLY A 409 -37.24 -19.16 -19.56
CA GLY A 409 -36.71 -18.75 -18.26
C GLY A 409 -35.38 -18.00 -18.35
N LYS A 410 -34.73 -17.87 -17.19
CA LYS A 410 -33.47 -17.14 -17.00
C LYS A 410 -32.41 -17.99 -16.31
N ILE A 411 -31.16 -17.77 -16.69
CA ILE A 411 -29.97 -18.21 -15.97
C ILE A 411 -29.45 -16.97 -15.25
N VAL A 412 -29.46 -16.95 -13.91
CA VAL A 412 -28.98 -15.78 -13.18
C VAL A 412 -27.53 -16.00 -12.74
N LEU A 413 -26.65 -15.11 -13.20
CA LEU A 413 -25.28 -14.92 -12.73
C LEU A 413 -25.27 -13.76 -11.74
N LEU A 414 -24.88 -14.03 -10.50
CA LEU A 414 -24.90 -13.10 -9.38
C LEU A 414 -23.47 -12.78 -8.91
N SER A 415 -23.15 -11.51 -8.63
CA SER A 415 -21.95 -11.20 -7.83
C SER A 415 -22.24 -11.24 -6.33
N VAL A 416 -21.26 -11.68 -5.56
CA VAL A 416 -21.27 -11.58 -4.09
C VAL A 416 -19.91 -11.05 -3.66
N GLY A 417 -19.91 -9.99 -2.87
CA GLY A 417 -18.67 -9.37 -2.43
C GLY A 417 -18.80 -7.93 -1.93
N MET A 418 -17.64 -7.37 -1.60
CA MET A 418 -17.43 -6.03 -1.07
C MET A 418 -17.31 -4.94 -2.17
N SER A 419 -16.86 -3.74 -1.78
CA SER A 419 -16.78 -2.54 -2.64
C SER A 419 -16.01 -2.74 -3.95
N ASN A 420 -14.87 -3.45 -3.95
CA ASN A 420 -14.14 -3.73 -5.20
C ASN A 420 -14.98 -4.61 -6.12
N CYS A 421 -15.62 -5.65 -5.57
CA CYS A 421 -16.46 -6.57 -6.32
C CYS A 421 -17.61 -5.85 -7.03
N THR A 422 -18.37 -4.98 -6.36
CA THR A 422 -19.45 -4.22 -7.03
C THR A 422 -18.93 -3.22 -8.07
N GLN A 423 -17.79 -2.56 -7.80
CA GLN A 423 -17.20 -1.60 -8.75
C GLN A 423 -16.74 -2.28 -10.03
N GLU A 424 -16.14 -3.47 -9.94
CA GLU A 424 -15.65 -4.24 -11.09
C GLU A 424 -16.81 -4.96 -11.80
N PHE A 425 -17.72 -5.57 -11.02
CA PHE A 425 -18.82 -6.34 -11.58
C PHE A 425 -19.87 -5.47 -12.27
N SER A 426 -20.10 -4.25 -11.79
CA SER A 426 -20.98 -3.30 -12.48
C SER A 426 -20.44 -2.91 -13.86
N THR A 427 -19.11 -2.74 -14.00
CA THR A 427 -18.46 -2.55 -15.31
C THR A 427 -18.53 -3.83 -16.16
N PHE A 428 -18.29 -5.01 -15.58
CA PHE A 428 -18.47 -6.29 -16.26
C PHE A 428 -19.89 -6.45 -16.81
N LYS A 429 -20.91 -6.15 -16.01
CA LYS A 429 -22.31 -6.21 -16.42
C LYS A 429 -22.56 -5.34 -17.66
N GLN A 430 -22.03 -4.12 -17.69
CA GLN A 430 -22.19 -3.21 -18.83
C GLN A 430 -21.59 -3.79 -20.12
N ILE A 431 -20.37 -4.33 -20.06
CA ILE A 431 -19.70 -4.88 -21.25
C ILE A 431 -20.32 -6.23 -21.68
N ALA A 432 -20.72 -7.07 -20.72
CA ALA A 432 -21.29 -8.38 -21.01
C ALA A 432 -22.74 -8.29 -21.51
N ASP A 433 -23.53 -7.32 -21.06
CA ASP A 433 -24.90 -7.13 -21.53
C ASP A 433 -24.99 -6.70 -23.01
N ILE A 434 -23.94 -6.07 -23.55
CA ILE A 434 -23.84 -5.72 -24.98
C ILE A 434 -23.06 -6.76 -25.81
N ASP A 435 -22.42 -7.75 -25.19
CA ASP A 435 -21.71 -8.81 -25.92
C ASP A 435 -22.72 -9.72 -26.64
N THR A 436 -22.71 -9.68 -27.98
CA THR A 436 -23.61 -10.45 -28.84
C THR A 436 -23.41 -11.96 -28.76
N MET A 437 -22.31 -12.43 -28.15
CA MET A 437 -22.05 -13.85 -27.90
C MET A 437 -22.64 -14.32 -26.58
N LYS A 438 -22.99 -13.43 -25.65
CA LYS A 438 -23.63 -13.82 -24.39
C LYS A 438 -24.99 -14.47 -24.67
N ASN A 439 -25.28 -15.55 -23.95
CA ASN A 439 -26.56 -16.23 -23.98
C ASN A 439 -27.67 -15.24 -23.59
N PRO A 440 -28.67 -15.00 -24.46
CA PRO A 440 -29.76 -14.05 -24.16
C PRO A 440 -30.64 -14.48 -22.97
N ARG A 441 -30.53 -15.74 -22.52
CA ARG A 441 -31.18 -16.22 -21.30
C ARG A 441 -30.35 -15.96 -20.04
N CYS A 442 -29.09 -15.56 -20.16
CA CYS A 442 -28.23 -15.21 -19.03
C CYS A 442 -28.46 -13.75 -18.59
N THR A 443 -29.02 -13.60 -17.39
CA THR A 443 -29.21 -12.30 -16.72
C THR A 443 -28.14 -12.11 -15.65
N ILE A 444 -27.43 -10.98 -15.73
CA ILE A 444 -26.37 -10.62 -14.80
C ILE A 444 -26.92 -9.66 -13.74
N ILE A 445 -26.74 -9.99 -12.46
CA ILE A 445 -27.18 -9.20 -11.31
C ILE A 445 -26.00 -8.89 -10.42
N ASP A 446 -25.72 -7.60 -10.21
CA ASP A 446 -24.74 -7.17 -9.22
C ASP A 446 -25.34 -7.29 -7.81
N GLY A 447 -24.90 -8.27 -7.02
CA GLY A 447 -25.30 -8.44 -5.62
C GLY A 447 -24.28 -7.88 -4.63
N ALA A 448 -23.06 -7.60 -5.09
CA ALA A 448 -21.99 -7.03 -4.27
C ALA A 448 -22.31 -5.61 -3.79
N GLN A 449 -21.75 -5.24 -2.65
CA GLN A 449 -22.12 -4.02 -1.91
C GLN A 449 -20.92 -3.41 -1.20
N SER A 450 -20.81 -2.08 -1.25
CA SER A 450 -19.74 -1.35 -0.55
C SER A 450 -19.77 -1.58 0.95
N GLY A 451 -18.59 -1.79 1.55
CA GLY A 451 -18.44 -1.98 3.00
C GLY A 451 -18.96 -3.31 3.55
N GLN A 452 -19.37 -4.26 2.69
CA GLN A 452 -19.85 -5.57 3.10
C GLN A 452 -18.71 -6.57 2.90
N THR A 453 -17.83 -6.71 3.90
CA THR A 453 -16.66 -7.61 3.89
C THR A 453 -17.05 -9.06 4.20
N ALA A 454 -16.10 -9.99 4.02
CA ALA A 454 -16.27 -11.42 4.29
C ALA A 454 -16.83 -11.70 5.69
N VAL A 455 -16.23 -11.10 6.74
CA VAL A 455 -16.74 -11.22 8.11
C VAL A 455 -18.19 -10.78 8.25
N VAL A 456 -18.63 -9.74 7.53
CA VAL A 456 -20.03 -9.24 7.58
C VAL A 456 -20.98 -10.22 6.90
N ILE A 457 -20.66 -10.65 5.69
CA ILE A 457 -21.58 -11.44 4.87
C ILE A 457 -21.54 -12.94 5.19
N SER A 458 -20.55 -13.40 5.95
CA SER A 458 -20.50 -14.73 6.57
C SER A 458 -21.64 -14.96 7.58
N ASN A 459 -22.38 -13.91 7.94
CA ASN A 459 -23.65 -13.98 8.65
C ASN A 459 -24.84 -14.05 7.67
N SER A 460 -25.59 -15.16 7.70
CA SER A 460 -26.76 -15.37 6.82
C SER A 460 -27.91 -14.37 7.02
N SER A 461 -27.93 -13.70 8.17
CA SER A 461 -28.93 -12.69 8.55
C SER A 461 -28.47 -11.26 8.29
N ALA A 462 -27.28 -11.05 7.71
CA ALA A 462 -26.81 -9.72 7.34
C ALA A 462 -27.76 -9.06 6.33
N THR A 463 -27.99 -7.75 6.49
CA THR A 463 -28.81 -6.93 5.57
C THR A 463 -28.36 -7.03 4.11
N PHE A 464 -27.07 -7.30 3.88
CA PHE A 464 -26.49 -7.65 2.59
C PHE A 464 -27.38 -8.60 1.76
N TRP A 465 -27.84 -9.69 2.37
CA TRP A 465 -28.62 -10.71 1.67
C TRP A 465 -30.03 -10.23 1.29
N ASN A 466 -30.65 -9.41 2.14
CA ASN A 466 -31.96 -8.80 1.85
C ASN A 466 -31.88 -7.81 0.67
N ILE A 467 -30.74 -7.12 0.53
CA ILE A 467 -30.49 -6.22 -0.60
C ILE A 467 -30.36 -7.01 -1.90
N ILE A 468 -29.70 -8.18 -1.88
CA ILE A 468 -29.67 -9.06 -3.07
C ILE A 468 -31.08 -9.51 -3.45
N GLU A 469 -31.89 -9.96 -2.48
CA GLU A 469 -33.28 -10.34 -2.75
C GLU A 469 -34.09 -9.19 -3.35
N THR A 470 -33.90 -7.97 -2.86
CA THR A 470 -34.52 -6.76 -3.42
C THR A 470 -34.07 -6.50 -4.86
N ARG A 471 -32.77 -6.64 -5.16
CA ARG A 471 -32.22 -6.46 -6.51
C ARG A 471 -32.74 -7.51 -7.49
N LEU A 472 -32.86 -8.77 -7.06
CA LEU A 472 -33.48 -9.84 -7.85
C LEU A 472 -34.95 -9.51 -8.14
N TYR A 473 -35.71 -9.14 -7.12
CA TYR A 473 -37.13 -8.79 -7.25
C TYR A 473 -37.34 -7.63 -8.23
N ASN A 474 -36.54 -6.56 -8.12
CA ASN A 474 -36.63 -5.40 -9.01
C ASN A 474 -36.28 -5.74 -10.47
N ALA A 475 -35.48 -6.78 -10.70
CA ALA A 475 -35.20 -7.32 -12.02
C ALA A 475 -36.24 -8.33 -12.53
N GLY A 476 -37.33 -8.56 -11.78
CA GLY A 476 -38.36 -9.55 -12.10
C GLY A 476 -37.90 -11.00 -11.91
N LEU A 477 -36.87 -11.22 -11.08
CA LEU A 477 -36.25 -12.52 -10.83
C LEU A 477 -36.56 -13.04 -9.42
N LYS A 478 -36.29 -14.33 -9.21
CA LYS A 478 -36.41 -15.00 -7.91
C LYS A 478 -35.11 -15.74 -7.52
N PRO A 479 -34.82 -15.92 -6.22
CA PRO A 479 -33.65 -16.65 -5.75
C PRO A 479 -33.48 -18.03 -6.38
N GLU A 480 -34.58 -18.71 -6.70
CA GLU A 480 -34.62 -20.02 -7.36
C GLU A 480 -34.02 -20.01 -8.78
N GLN A 481 -33.83 -18.84 -9.40
CA GLN A 481 -33.20 -18.71 -10.72
C GLN A 481 -31.69 -18.49 -10.67
N VAL A 482 -31.12 -18.23 -9.48
CA VAL A 482 -29.68 -18.08 -9.26
C VAL A 482 -28.99 -19.44 -9.39
N GLN A 483 -28.15 -19.56 -10.40
CA GLN A 483 -27.44 -20.80 -10.72
C GLN A 483 -25.91 -20.65 -10.63
N VAL A 484 -25.39 -19.43 -10.82
CA VAL A 484 -23.95 -19.16 -10.82
C VAL A 484 -23.66 -17.91 -9.99
N VAL A 485 -22.57 -17.96 -9.22
CA VAL A 485 -22.05 -16.81 -8.47
C VAL A 485 -20.60 -16.51 -8.86
N TRP A 486 -20.26 -15.23 -8.99
CA TRP A 486 -18.87 -14.76 -8.91
C TRP A 486 -18.66 -14.16 -7.51
N LEU A 487 -17.72 -14.72 -6.76
CA LEU A 487 -17.44 -14.37 -5.38
C LEU A 487 -16.04 -13.74 -5.29
N LYS A 488 -15.97 -12.51 -4.79
CA LYS A 488 -14.71 -11.82 -4.51
C LYS A 488 -14.85 -11.08 -3.18
N GLU A 489 -13.98 -11.40 -2.23
CA GLU A 489 -14.09 -10.91 -0.85
C GLU A 489 -12.73 -10.64 -0.19
N ALA A 490 -12.76 -9.84 0.87
CA ALA A 490 -11.63 -9.55 1.74
C ALA A 490 -12.09 -8.97 3.09
N ASP A 491 -11.20 -8.99 4.08
CA ASP A 491 -11.41 -8.30 5.35
C ASP A 491 -10.87 -6.86 5.34
N ALA A 492 -11.54 -5.99 6.10
CA ALA A 492 -11.13 -4.60 6.29
C ALA A 492 -10.20 -4.49 7.50
N GLN A 493 -9.11 -3.74 7.34
CA GLN A 493 -8.13 -3.46 8.38
C GLN A 493 -7.58 -4.72 9.09
N PRO A 494 -7.15 -5.74 8.32
CA PRO A 494 -6.56 -6.93 8.91
C PRO A 494 -5.29 -6.57 9.71
N LYS A 495 -5.09 -7.28 10.83
CA LYS A 495 -3.96 -7.06 11.75
C LYS A 495 -3.13 -8.31 11.99
N ASP A 496 -3.73 -9.47 11.79
CA ASP A 496 -3.09 -10.75 12.07
C ASP A 496 -2.14 -11.13 10.95
N ALA A 497 -0.92 -11.54 11.29
CA ALA A 497 0.06 -11.99 10.30
C ALA A 497 -0.37 -13.31 9.62
N PHE A 498 0.14 -13.56 8.42
CA PHE A 498 0.02 -14.85 7.76
C PHE A 498 0.56 -16.01 8.63
N PRO A 499 -0.11 -17.17 8.68
CA PRO A 499 -1.30 -17.54 7.90
C PRO A 499 -2.63 -17.17 8.56
N VAL A 500 -2.62 -16.50 9.71
CA VAL A 500 -3.82 -16.32 10.55
C VAL A 500 -4.89 -15.50 9.82
N HIS A 501 -4.52 -14.38 9.20
CA HIS A 501 -5.46 -13.60 8.39
C HIS A 501 -6.03 -14.43 7.23
N ALA A 502 -5.17 -15.06 6.42
CA ALA A 502 -5.59 -15.88 5.29
C ALA A 502 -6.53 -17.04 5.71
N GLN A 503 -6.27 -17.68 6.84
CA GLN A 503 -7.12 -18.74 7.41
C GLN A 503 -8.45 -18.22 7.95
N THR A 504 -8.47 -17.01 8.51
CA THR A 504 -9.73 -16.34 8.91
C THR A 504 -10.61 -16.10 7.69
N LEU A 505 -10.07 -15.46 6.65
CA LEU A 505 -10.80 -15.22 5.41
C LEU A 505 -11.25 -16.54 4.75
N GLN A 506 -10.42 -17.59 4.77
CA GLN A 506 -10.81 -18.93 4.28
C GLN A 506 -12.05 -19.47 5.00
N ARG A 507 -12.10 -19.39 6.34
CA ARG A 507 -13.26 -19.85 7.13
C ARG A 507 -14.53 -19.05 6.83
N GLU A 508 -14.38 -17.76 6.60
CA GLU A 508 -15.49 -16.88 6.23
C GLU A 508 -16.01 -17.18 4.83
N LEU A 509 -15.12 -17.36 3.84
CA LEU A 509 -15.48 -17.82 2.50
C LEU A 509 -16.21 -19.17 2.56
N LYS A 510 -15.75 -20.10 3.41
CA LYS A 510 -16.42 -21.38 3.66
C LYS A 510 -17.84 -21.21 4.22
N ALA A 511 -18.03 -20.27 5.13
CA ALA A 511 -19.37 -19.93 5.63
C ALA A 511 -20.24 -19.33 4.53
N ILE A 512 -19.71 -18.42 3.72
CA ILE A 512 -20.40 -17.75 2.62
C ILE A 512 -20.89 -18.77 1.58
N VAL A 513 -20.05 -19.70 1.11
CA VAL A 513 -20.47 -20.68 0.09
C VAL A 513 -21.57 -21.63 0.59
N LYS A 514 -21.61 -21.90 1.90
CA LYS A 514 -22.72 -22.64 2.53
C LYS A 514 -24.00 -21.81 2.56
N ILE A 515 -23.89 -20.52 2.87
CA ILE A 515 -25.02 -19.57 2.83
C ILE A 515 -25.57 -19.45 1.40
N LEU A 516 -24.70 -19.39 0.39
CA LEU A 516 -25.13 -19.40 -1.01
C LEU A 516 -26.01 -20.61 -1.32
N LYS A 517 -25.61 -21.80 -0.88
CA LYS A 517 -26.41 -23.01 -1.11
C LYS A 517 -27.74 -23.01 -0.35
N GLN A 518 -27.78 -22.40 0.84
CA GLN A 518 -29.01 -22.24 1.61
C GLN A 518 -29.99 -21.25 0.98
N LYS A 519 -29.49 -20.13 0.43
CA LYS A 519 -30.31 -19.05 -0.13
C LYS A 519 -30.73 -19.31 -1.58
N TYR A 520 -29.92 -20.05 -2.33
CA TYR A 520 -30.13 -20.30 -3.76
C TYR A 520 -30.17 -21.80 -4.01
N VAL A 521 -31.36 -22.40 -3.93
CA VAL A 521 -31.54 -23.87 -4.00
C VAL A 521 -30.96 -24.48 -5.28
N ASN A 522 -31.05 -23.74 -6.40
CA ASN A 522 -30.58 -24.16 -7.72
C ASN A 522 -29.16 -23.69 -8.05
N ILE A 523 -28.41 -23.11 -7.10
CA ILE A 523 -27.01 -22.76 -7.34
C ILE A 523 -26.20 -24.03 -7.64
N LYS A 524 -25.39 -23.94 -8.68
CA LYS A 524 -24.56 -25.03 -9.20
C LYS A 524 -23.08 -24.70 -9.11
N ILE A 525 -22.69 -23.47 -9.47
CA ILE A 525 -21.29 -23.06 -9.56
C ILE A 525 -21.05 -21.76 -8.78
N ALA A 526 -19.94 -21.70 -8.04
CA ALA A 526 -19.37 -20.44 -7.59
C ALA A 526 -17.92 -20.32 -8.06
N TYR A 527 -17.62 -19.25 -8.80
CA TYR A 527 -16.27 -18.88 -9.21
C TYR A 527 -15.70 -17.87 -8.22
N LEU A 528 -14.53 -18.17 -7.67
CA LEU A 528 -13.88 -17.32 -6.67
C LEU A 528 -12.69 -16.58 -7.30
N SER A 529 -12.54 -15.31 -6.94
CA SER A 529 -11.40 -14.49 -7.34
C SER A 529 -10.71 -13.89 -6.13
N SER A 530 -9.38 -13.77 -6.20
CA SER A 530 -8.59 -13.04 -5.21
C SER A 530 -8.84 -11.53 -5.27
N ARG A 531 -8.27 -10.79 -4.32
CA ARG A 531 -8.03 -9.36 -4.50
C ARG A 531 -7.09 -9.10 -5.68
N THR A 532 -7.20 -7.89 -6.23
CA THR A 532 -6.19 -7.28 -7.09
C THR A 532 -4.99 -6.85 -6.25
N TYR A 533 -3.91 -6.39 -6.89
CA TYR A 533 -2.70 -5.93 -6.19
C TYR A 533 -2.99 -4.85 -5.14
N GLY A 534 -2.47 -5.03 -3.92
CA GLY A 534 -2.65 -4.11 -2.80
C GLY A 534 -1.47 -3.16 -2.57
N GLY A 535 -0.39 -3.25 -3.37
CA GLY A 535 0.88 -2.57 -3.05
C GLY A 535 0.86 -1.06 -3.32
N TYR A 536 -0.23 -0.56 -3.91
CA TYR A 536 -0.47 0.88 -4.05
C TYR A 536 -1.33 1.47 -2.93
N ALA A 537 -1.86 0.65 -2.03
CA ALA A 537 -2.77 1.08 -0.98
C ALA A 537 -2.08 2.11 -0.06
N THR A 538 -2.71 3.27 0.09
CA THR A 538 -2.24 4.35 0.97
C THR A 538 -2.97 4.37 2.32
N THR A 539 -3.89 3.42 2.51
CA THR A 539 -4.68 3.25 3.74
C THR A 539 -4.53 1.83 4.27
N GLN A 540 -4.86 1.64 5.54
CA GLN A 540 -4.87 0.31 6.17
C GLN A 540 -6.10 -0.53 5.79
N LEU A 541 -6.86 -0.17 4.75
CA LEU A 541 -8.11 -0.85 4.42
C LEU A 541 -7.88 -2.34 4.08
N ASN A 542 -6.96 -2.64 3.15
CA ASN A 542 -6.48 -4.00 2.87
C ASN A 542 -5.23 -3.88 1.95
N PRO A 543 -4.08 -3.45 2.48
CA PRO A 543 -2.82 -3.34 1.73
C PRO A 543 -2.16 -4.71 1.51
N GLU A 544 -1.00 -4.77 0.83
CA GLU A 544 -0.13 -5.95 0.91
C GLU A 544 0.41 -6.16 2.33
N PRO A 545 0.70 -7.40 2.75
CA PRO A 545 0.53 -8.67 2.03
C PRO A 545 -0.91 -9.21 2.04
N TYR A 546 -1.85 -8.55 2.70
CA TYR A 546 -3.21 -9.06 2.89
C TYR A 546 -3.97 -9.25 1.57
N ALA A 547 -3.74 -8.37 0.59
CA ALA A 547 -4.32 -8.51 -0.75
C ALA A 547 -3.80 -9.78 -1.45
N TYR A 548 -2.48 -10.03 -1.43
CA TYR A 548 -1.88 -11.27 -1.93
C TYR A 548 -2.39 -12.52 -1.20
N GLU A 549 -2.51 -12.44 0.13
CA GLU A 549 -2.95 -13.53 1.01
C GLU A 549 -4.37 -14.03 0.70
N THR A 550 -5.23 -13.18 0.13
CA THR A 550 -6.56 -13.63 -0.34
C THR A 550 -6.48 -14.75 -1.38
N GLY A 551 -5.36 -14.83 -2.12
CA GLY A 551 -5.09 -15.92 -3.04
C GLY A 551 -5.02 -17.27 -2.31
N PHE A 552 -4.31 -17.32 -1.18
CA PHE A 552 -4.20 -18.52 -0.34
C PHE A 552 -5.54 -18.90 0.29
N SER A 553 -6.33 -17.92 0.73
CA SER A 553 -7.67 -18.19 1.28
C SER A 553 -8.59 -18.89 0.28
N VAL A 554 -8.59 -18.45 -0.97
CA VAL A 554 -9.36 -19.09 -2.05
C VAL A 554 -8.79 -20.47 -2.36
N LYS A 555 -7.47 -20.58 -2.57
CA LYS A 555 -6.78 -21.85 -2.83
C LYS A 555 -7.18 -22.90 -1.78
N TRP A 556 -6.97 -22.62 -0.50
CA TRP A 556 -7.21 -23.57 0.57
C TRP A 556 -8.69 -23.99 0.69
N LEU A 557 -9.64 -23.08 0.42
CA LEU A 557 -11.06 -23.44 0.38
C LEU A 557 -11.36 -24.44 -0.75
N LEU A 558 -10.79 -24.23 -1.94
CA LEU A 558 -10.95 -25.14 -3.07
C LEU A 558 -10.31 -26.49 -2.78
N GLU A 559 -9.12 -26.49 -2.16
CA GLU A 559 -8.44 -27.73 -1.73
C GLU A 559 -9.28 -28.51 -0.72
N GLU A 560 -9.91 -27.85 0.26
CA GLU A 560 -10.82 -28.52 1.19
C GLU A 560 -11.97 -29.22 0.45
N GLN A 561 -12.60 -28.55 -0.52
CA GLN A 561 -13.69 -29.16 -1.28
C GLN A 561 -13.20 -30.33 -2.15
N ILE A 562 -12.08 -30.16 -2.86
CA ILE A 562 -11.48 -31.18 -3.72
C ILE A 562 -11.05 -32.41 -2.91
N ASN A 563 -10.53 -32.19 -1.71
CA ASN A 563 -10.12 -33.25 -0.78
C ASN A 563 -11.30 -33.91 -0.04
N GLY A 564 -12.55 -33.52 -0.36
CA GLY A 564 -13.74 -34.21 0.12
C GLY A 564 -14.29 -33.69 1.45
N ASP A 565 -14.06 -32.43 1.81
CA ASP A 565 -14.68 -31.84 2.98
C ASP A 565 -16.22 -31.85 2.87
N THR A 566 -16.84 -32.69 3.70
CA THR A 566 -18.30 -32.89 3.74
C THR A 566 -19.10 -31.64 4.11
N ALA A 567 -18.49 -30.64 4.74
CA ALA A 567 -19.16 -29.37 5.08
C ALA A 567 -19.42 -28.47 3.85
N ILE A 568 -18.72 -28.75 2.75
CA ILE A 568 -18.82 -28.03 1.46
C ILE A 568 -18.89 -29.03 0.29
N SER A 569 -19.62 -30.15 0.47
CA SER A 569 -19.85 -31.09 -0.62
C SER A 569 -20.74 -30.48 -1.70
N TYR A 570 -20.35 -30.59 -2.97
CA TYR A 570 -21.14 -30.10 -4.11
C TYR A 570 -21.99 -31.18 -4.78
N SER A 571 -21.77 -32.45 -4.41
CA SER A 571 -22.46 -33.62 -4.96
C SER A 571 -23.18 -34.41 -3.85
N GLY A 572 -23.91 -35.46 -4.26
CA GLY A 572 -24.73 -36.29 -3.37
C GLY A 572 -26.18 -35.77 -3.22
N THR A 573 -26.95 -36.41 -2.33
CA THR A 573 -28.39 -36.14 -2.16
C THR A 573 -28.69 -34.83 -1.42
N ASN A 574 -27.71 -34.25 -0.72
CA ASN A 574 -27.87 -33.02 0.05
C ASN A 574 -26.60 -32.16 0.02
N PRO A 575 -26.24 -31.61 -1.16
CA PRO A 575 -25.05 -30.79 -1.33
C PRO A 575 -25.09 -29.56 -0.40
N LYS A 576 -23.94 -29.24 0.21
CA LYS A 576 -23.77 -28.19 1.23
C LYS A 576 -23.19 -26.89 0.69
N SER A 577 -22.64 -26.91 -0.51
CA SER A 577 -22.18 -25.74 -1.26
C SER A 577 -22.41 -25.96 -2.76
N PRO A 578 -22.29 -24.92 -3.61
CA PRO A 578 -22.04 -25.13 -5.04
C PRO A 578 -20.68 -25.81 -5.27
N TRP A 579 -20.47 -26.26 -6.51
CA TRP A 579 -19.13 -26.61 -7.01
C TRP A 579 -18.29 -25.33 -7.10
N LEU A 580 -17.09 -25.36 -6.52
CA LEU A 580 -16.20 -24.23 -6.38
C LEU A 580 -15.04 -24.33 -7.37
N SER A 581 -14.72 -23.23 -8.03
CA SER A 581 -13.56 -23.12 -8.90
C SER A 581 -13.00 -21.72 -8.82
N TRP A 582 -11.75 -21.56 -9.24
CA TRP A 582 -11.23 -20.23 -9.55
C TRP A 582 -12.07 -19.64 -10.69
N GLY A 583 -12.45 -18.37 -10.52
CA GLY A 583 -12.69 -17.45 -11.63
C GLY A 583 -11.36 -16.89 -12.13
N PRO A 584 -11.32 -15.68 -12.69
CA PRO A 584 -10.04 -15.06 -13.01
C PRO A 584 -9.22 -14.86 -11.72
N TYR A 585 -7.95 -15.28 -11.73
CA TYR A 585 -7.00 -14.93 -10.67
C TYR A 585 -6.53 -13.50 -10.89
N LEU A 586 -6.81 -12.60 -9.95
CA LEU A 586 -6.71 -11.15 -10.19
C LEU A 586 -5.42 -10.52 -9.68
N TRP A 587 -4.65 -11.24 -8.85
CA TRP A 587 -3.42 -10.69 -8.30
C TRP A 587 -2.25 -10.81 -9.29
N ALA A 588 -1.49 -9.73 -9.43
CA ALA A 588 -0.20 -9.67 -10.13
C ALA A 588 0.72 -8.68 -9.39
N GLN A 589 2.04 -8.84 -9.52
CA GLN A 589 3.02 -8.11 -8.72
C GLN A 589 3.24 -6.68 -9.27
N GLY A 590 2.30 -5.78 -9.01
CA GLY A 590 2.37 -4.40 -9.49
C GLY A 590 2.63 -4.36 -11.00
N GLU A 591 3.63 -3.59 -11.42
CA GLU A 591 3.95 -3.38 -12.84
C GLU A 591 4.64 -4.57 -13.50
N LYS A 592 5.04 -5.60 -12.74
CA LYS A 592 5.63 -6.82 -13.29
C LYS A 592 4.54 -7.67 -13.95
N PRO A 593 4.57 -7.86 -15.28
CA PRO A 593 3.60 -8.69 -15.97
C PRO A 593 3.74 -10.14 -15.54
N ARG A 594 2.60 -10.80 -15.29
CA ARG A 594 2.58 -12.25 -15.09
C ARG A 594 3.05 -12.99 -16.33
N GLU A 595 3.83 -14.04 -16.13
CA GLU A 595 4.36 -14.85 -17.25
C GLU A 595 3.25 -15.53 -18.04
N ALA A 596 2.18 -15.96 -17.36
CA ALA A 596 1.12 -16.76 -17.97
C ALA A 596 0.21 -15.96 -18.92
N ASP A 597 -0.10 -14.70 -18.58
CA ASP A 597 -1.13 -13.92 -19.26
C ASP A 597 -0.82 -12.42 -19.39
N GLY A 598 0.36 -11.99 -18.95
CA GLY A 598 0.79 -10.60 -19.03
C GLY A 598 0.02 -9.65 -18.12
N LEU A 599 -0.79 -10.14 -17.16
CA LEU A 599 -1.50 -9.25 -16.24
C LEU A 599 -0.49 -8.46 -15.38
N PHE A 600 -0.69 -7.15 -15.29
CA PHE A 600 0.00 -6.25 -14.37
C PHE A 600 -0.97 -5.18 -13.86
N TRP A 601 -0.57 -4.52 -12.78
CA TRP A 601 -1.29 -3.44 -12.11
C TRP A 601 -0.40 -2.21 -12.03
N ILE A 602 -0.87 -1.08 -12.54
CA ILE A 602 -0.19 0.23 -12.37
C ILE A 602 -0.97 1.08 -11.38
N ARG A 603 -0.34 2.12 -10.82
CA ARG A 603 -1.01 3.04 -9.88
C ARG A 603 -2.30 3.64 -10.45
N ALA A 604 -2.34 3.91 -11.76
CA ALA A 604 -3.50 4.47 -12.45
C ALA A 604 -4.73 3.53 -12.48
N ASP A 605 -4.56 2.24 -12.21
CA ASP A 605 -5.67 1.28 -12.08
C ASP A 605 -6.42 1.41 -10.75
N PHE A 606 -5.97 2.27 -9.84
CA PHE A 606 -6.56 2.49 -8.53
C PHE A 606 -6.89 3.97 -8.32
N VAL A 607 -7.92 4.26 -7.53
CA VAL A 607 -8.21 5.63 -7.09
C VAL A 607 -7.24 6.06 -5.99
N ASN A 608 -7.41 7.26 -5.41
CA ASN A 608 -6.45 7.89 -4.50
C ASN A 608 -6.04 7.04 -3.29
N ASP A 609 -6.92 6.18 -2.78
CA ASP A 609 -6.61 5.28 -1.66
C ASP A 609 -5.75 4.06 -2.03
N GLY A 610 -5.48 3.87 -3.33
CA GLY A 610 -4.70 2.76 -3.85
C GLY A 610 -5.28 1.37 -3.62
N THR A 611 -6.52 1.30 -3.11
CA THR A 611 -7.22 0.08 -2.72
C THR A 611 -8.42 -0.16 -3.63
N HIS A 612 -9.17 0.89 -3.95
CA HIS A 612 -10.33 0.80 -4.84
C HIS A 612 -9.92 1.00 -6.31
N PRO A 613 -10.54 0.25 -7.24
CA PRO A 613 -10.18 0.33 -8.65
C PRO A 613 -10.68 1.64 -9.27
N SER A 614 -9.82 2.27 -10.07
CA SER A 614 -10.19 3.36 -10.97
C SER A 614 -11.06 2.82 -12.13
N PRO A 615 -11.62 3.68 -12.99
CA PRO A 615 -12.30 3.21 -14.21
C PRO A 615 -11.46 2.27 -15.09
N SER A 616 -10.14 2.47 -15.18
CA SER A 616 -9.26 1.56 -15.95
C SER A 616 -9.11 0.21 -15.23
N GLY A 617 -8.90 0.21 -13.91
CA GLY A 617 -8.79 -1.01 -13.13
C GLY A 617 -10.07 -1.84 -13.15
N ARG A 618 -11.24 -1.18 -13.06
CA ARG A 618 -12.56 -1.85 -13.18
C ARG A 618 -12.71 -2.50 -14.55
N THR A 619 -12.36 -1.78 -15.62
CA THR A 619 -12.42 -2.31 -17.00
C THR A 619 -11.48 -3.50 -17.18
N LYS A 620 -10.28 -3.45 -16.60
CA LYS A 620 -9.30 -4.55 -16.65
C LYS A 620 -9.86 -5.82 -15.99
N VAL A 621 -10.38 -5.74 -14.77
CA VAL A 621 -11.03 -6.91 -14.10
C VAL A 621 -12.24 -7.38 -14.89
N ALA A 622 -13.07 -6.45 -15.38
CA ALA A 622 -14.26 -6.79 -16.14
C ALA A 622 -13.93 -7.59 -17.41
N ASN A 623 -12.88 -7.21 -18.14
CA ASN A 623 -12.41 -7.95 -19.32
C ASN A 623 -11.87 -9.33 -18.94
N LEU A 624 -11.05 -9.45 -17.88
CA LEU A 624 -10.58 -10.75 -17.39
C LEU A 624 -11.74 -11.69 -17.05
N LEU A 625 -12.79 -11.16 -16.41
CA LEU A 625 -13.98 -11.95 -16.06
C LEU A 625 -14.80 -12.34 -17.30
N LEU A 626 -14.95 -11.43 -18.27
CA LEU A 626 -15.63 -11.73 -19.53
C LEU A 626 -14.87 -12.79 -20.34
N ASP A 627 -13.55 -12.66 -20.45
CA ASP A 627 -12.70 -13.62 -21.16
C ASP A 627 -12.75 -14.98 -20.48
N PHE A 628 -12.65 -15.04 -19.14
CA PHE A 628 -12.84 -16.27 -18.38
C PHE A 628 -14.19 -16.95 -18.71
N LEU A 629 -15.30 -16.21 -18.66
CA LEU A 629 -16.62 -16.78 -18.92
C LEU A 629 -16.83 -17.24 -20.38
N LYS A 630 -16.05 -16.69 -21.32
CA LYS A 630 -16.09 -17.06 -22.74
C LYS A 630 -15.14 -18.21 -23.10
N THR A 631 -14.16 -18.52 -22.26
CA THR A 631 -13.08 -19.47 -22.57
C THR A 631 -13.04 -20.68 -21.64
N ASP A 632 -13.51 -20.55 -20.39
CA ASP A 632 -13.49 -21.66 -19.45
C ASP A 632 -14.56 -22.72 -19.82
N SER A 633 -14.13 -23.98 -19.87
CA SER A 633 -14.95 -25.14 -20.25
C SER A 633 -16.19 -25.34 -19.38
N THR A 634 -16.21 -24.81 -18.16
CA THR A 634 -17.33 -24.88 -17.21
C THR A 634 -18.27 -23.68 -17.29
N ALA A 635 -17.83 -22.59 -17.94
CA ALA A 635 -18.62 -21.39 -18.17
C ALA A 635 -19.31 -21.37 -19.54
N ILE A 636 -18.60 -21.81 -20.59
CA ILE A 636 -19.06 -21.80 -21.99
C ILE A 636 -20.49 -22.35 -22.18
N PRO A 637 -20.87 -23.51 -21.62
CA PRO A 637 -22.15 -24.14 -21.95
C PRO A 637 -23.40 -23.32 -21.61
N TRP A 638 -23.29 -22.41 -20.64
CA TRP A 638 -24.41 -21.59 -20.16
C TRP A 638 -24.23 -20.10 -20.41
N PHE A 639 -22.98 -19.59 -20.45
CA PHE A 639 -22.71 -18.18 -20.66
C PHE A 639 -22.78 -17.77 -22.13
N LEU A 640 -22.30 -18.61 -23.05
CA LEU A 640 -22.33 -18.32 -24.48
C LEU A 640 -23.66 -18.75 -25.11
N LYS A 641 -24.12 -17.99 -26.10
CA LYS A 641 -25.23 -18.43 -26.96
C LYS A 641 -24.81 -19.74 -27.61
N LYS A 642 -25.66 -20.76 -27.52
CA LYS A 642 -25.46 -21.96 -28.33
C LYS A 642 -25.50 -21.52 -29.79
N PRO A 643 -24.50 -21.86 -30.62
CA PRO A 643 -24.63 -21.66 -32.06
C PRO A 643 -25.93 -22.34 -32.51
N SER A 644 -26.65 -21.71 -33.44
CA SER A 644 -27.87 -22.29 -33.99
C SER A 644 -27.51 -23.61 -34.67
N THR A 645 -27.60 -24.72 -33.96
CA THR A 645 -27.63 -26.06 -34.54
C THR A 645 -29.03 -26.35 -35.07
N SER A 646 -29.62 -25.40 -35.82
CA SER A 646 -30.64 -25.75 -36.79
C SER A 646 -29.89 -26.29 -38.00
N VAL A 647 -29.57 -27.58 -37.94
CA VAL A 647 -29.53 -28.39 -39.16
C VAL A 647 -31.01 -28.53 -39.51
N GLY A 648 -31.48 -27.93 -40.60
CA GLY A 648 -32.75 -28.35 -41.17
C GLY A 648 -32.67 -29.86 -41.36
N GLU A 649 -33.70 -30.60 -40.98
CA GLU A 649 -33.77 -32.07 -41.03
C GLU A 649 -33.72 -32.65 -42.46
N ASP A 650 -32.89 -32.11 -43.35
CA ASP A 650 -32.68 -32.58 -44.73
C ASP A 650 -31.25 -33.06 -45.02
N PHE A 651 -30.34 -33.11 -44.03
CA PHE A 651 -29.04 -33.77 -44.24
C PHE A 651 -29.15 -35.29 -44.03
N VAL A 652 -29.71 -35.95 -45.04
CA VAL A 652 -29.42 -37.35 -45.32
C VAL A 652 -27.92 -37.45 -45.63
N LEU A 653 -27.19 -38.30 -44.89
CA LEU A 653 -25.83 -38.73 -45.21
C LEU A 653 -25.83 -39.53 -46.52
N ASN A 654 -25.94 -38.85 -47.65
CA ASN A 654 -25.50 -39.34 -48.94
C ASN A 654 -24.27 -38.51 -49.31
N PRO A 655 -23.04 -39.06 -49.32
CA PRO A 655 -21.87 -38.30 -49.73
C PRO A 655 -22.04 -37.93 -51.21
N VAL A 656 -22.21 -36.64 -51.48
CA VAL A 656 -22.39 -36.08 -52.84
C VAL A 656 -21.11 -36.25 -53.68
N PHE A 657 -19.96 -36.51 -53.04
CA PHE A 657 -18.68 -36.80 -53.67
C PHE A 657 -17.85 -37.76 -52.81
N VAL A 658 -16.80 -38.32 -53.41
CA VAL A 658 -15.87 -39.28 -52.81
C VAL A 658 -14.48 -38.68 -52.76
N LEU A 659 -13.82 -38.85 -51.62
CA LEU A 659 -12.42 -38.50 -51.39
C LEU A 659 -11.59 -39.77 -51.28
N TYR A 660 -10.54 -39.88 -52.10
CA TYR A 660 -9.61 -41.02 -52.02
C TYR A 660 -8.20 -40.64 -52.48
N PRO A 661 -7.14 -41.21 -51.88
CA PRO A 661 -7.18 -42.03 -50.67
C PRO A 661 -7.59 -41.21 -49.43
N ASN A 662 -8.27 -41.84 -48.47
CA ASN A 662 -8.62 -41.24 -47.19
C ASN A 662 -8.48 -42.33 -46.10
N PRO A 663 -7.38 -42.37 -45.33
CA PRO A 663 -6.37 -41.30 -45.20
C PRO A 663 -5.52 -41.05 -46.45
N ALA A 664 -5.11 -39.80 -46.66
CA ALA A 664 -4.22 -39.33 -47.73
C ALA A 664 -2.79 -39.10 -47.20
N SER A 665 -1.77 -39.34 -48.03
CA SER A 665 -0.37 -39.02 -47.72
C SER A 665 0.14 -37.85 -48.55
N ASP A 666 0.03 -37.97 -49.87
CA ASP A 666 0.66 -37.03 -50.83
C ASP A 666 -0.38 -36.23 -51.62
N TYR A 667 -1.49 -36.87 -51.98
CA TYR A 667 -2.55 -36.27 -52.77
C TYR A 667 -3.93 -36.78 -52.34
N LEU A 668 -4.95 -35.99 -52.65
CA LEU A 668 -6.36 -36.27 -52.41
C LEU A 668 -7.12 -36.14 -53.74
N ILE A 669 -7.73 -37.22 -54.22
CA ILE A 669 -8.58 -37.19 -55.42
C ILE A 669 -10.02 -36.96 -55.00
N VAL A 670 -10.66 -36.02 -55.69
CA VAL A 670 -12.07 -35.68 -55.52
C VAL A 670 -12.86 -36.24 -56.70
N SER A 671 -13.90 -37.03 -56.45
CA SER A 671 -14.78 -37.56 -57.50
C SER A 671 -16.25 -37.30 -57.19
N GLY A 672 -17.02 -36.84 -58.17
CA GLY A 672 -18.47 -36.65 -58.06
C GLY A 672 -18.95 -35.21 -57.89
N LEU A 673 -18.04 -34.24 -57.69
CA LEU A 673 -18.36 -32.82 -57.66
C LEU A 673 -17.27 -31.96 -58.32
N GLU A 674 -17.71 -30.82 -58.87
CA GLU A 674 -16.88 -29.81 -59.53
C GLU A 674 -17.24 -28.41 -59.04
N GLY A 675 -16.27 -27.50 -59.07
CA GLY A 675 -16.40 -26.10 -58.68
C GLY A 675 -15.29 -25.62 -57.77
N GLU A 676 -15.47 -24.43 -57.19
CA GLU A 676 -14.54 -23.90 -56.18
C GLU A 676 -14.51 -24.78 -54.93
N ALA A 677 -13.29 -25.14 -54.53
CA ALA A 677 -13.03 -25.98 -53.39
C ALA A 677 -12.02 -25.34 -52.43
N GLU A 678 -12.10 -25.75 -51.18
CA GLU A 678 -11.28 -25.24 -50.09
C GLU A 678 -10.95 -26.35 -49.10
N ILE A 679 -9.69 -26.47 -48.68
CA ILE A 679 -9.29 -27.32 -47.55
C ILE A 679 -9.22 -26.45 -46.30
N ILE A 680 -9.93 -26.86 -45.25
CA ILE A 680 -9.91 -26.19 -43.94
C ILE A 680 -9.45 -27.14 -42.83
N ASN A 681 -8.76 -26.61 -41.82
CA ASN A 681 -8.41 -27.36 -40.61
C ASN A 681 -9.56 -27.39 -39.58
N THR A 682 -9.34 -28.06 -38.44
CA THR A 682 -10.32 -28.17 -37.35
C THR A 682 -10.68 -26.84 -36.68
N LEU A 683 -9.88 -25.79 -36.89
CA LEU A 683 -10.14 -24.43 -36.43
C LEU A 683 -10.87 -23.58 -37.48
N GLY A 684 -11.20 -24.15 -38.64
CA GLY A 684 -11.87 -23.47 -39.76
C GLY A 684 -10.96 -22.57 -40.60
N ILE A 685 -9.63 -22.68 -40.43
CA ILE A 685 -8.66 -21.90 -41.20
C ILE A 685 -8.49 -22.55 -42.58
N SER A 686 -8.61 -21.73 -43.64
CA SER A 686 -8.33 -22.09 -45.02
C SER A 686 -6.84 -22.35 -45.23
N LEU A 687 -6.51 -23.55 -45.71
CA LEU A 687 -5.14 -23.99 -45.99
C LEU A 687 -4.88 -24.13 -47.50
N TRP A 688 -5.93 -24.30 -48.29
CA TRP A 688 -5.84 -24.40 -49.74
C TRP A 688 -7.17 -23.99 -50.37
N HIS A 689 -7.12 -23.36 -51.53
CA HIS A 689 -8.27 -22.96 -52.34
C HIS A 689 -7.97 -23.18 -53.83
N GLY A 690 -8.97 -23.64 -54.59
CA GLY A 690 -8.91 -23.67 -56.04
C GLY A 690 -10.13 -24.30 -56.71
N ALA A 691 -10.27 -24.08 -58.00
CA ALA A 691 -11.28 -24.72 -58.83
C ALA A 691 -10.90 -26.18 -59.14
N ILE A 692 -11.83 -27.10 -58.92
CA ILE A 692 -11.64 -28.53 -59.17
C ILE A 692 -12.72 -29.10 -60.10
N ASN A 693 -12.35 -30.14 -60.85
CA ASN A 693 -13.26 -30.96 -61.66
C ASN A 693 -13.35 -32.38 -61.06
N SER A 694 -14.27 -33.21 -61.54
CA SER A 694 -14.38 -34.58 -61.05
C SER A 694 -13.16 -35.39 -61.49
N GLY A 695 -12.51 -36.08 -60.55
CA GLY A 695 -11.22 -36.75 -60.74
C GLY A 695 -10.00 -35.86 -60.52
N HIS A 696 -10.18 -34.61 -60.08
CA HIS A 696 -9.08 -33.69 -59.82
C HIS A 696 -8.28 -34.13 -58.59
N SER A 697 -6.95 -34.03 -58.69
CA SER A 697 -6.00 -34.37 -57.62
C SER A 697 -5.51 -33.10 -56.95
N ILE A 698 -5.70 -33.02 -55.63
CA ILE A 698 -5.21 -31.91 -54.80
C ILE A 698 -3.96 -32.41 -54.06
N GLU A 699 -2.86 -31.68 -54.15
CA GLU A 699 -1.64 -32.00 -53.41
C GLU A 699 -1.81 -31.63 -51.93
N VAL A 700 -1.60 -32.61 -51.04
CA VAL A 700 -1.71 -32.44 -49.58
C VAL A 700 -0.41 -32.79 -48.86
N SER A 701 0.66 -33.03 -49.62
CA SER A 701 2.02 -33.31 -49.15
C SER A 701 2.63 -32.23 -48.25
N ASN A 702 2.04 -31.03 -48.22
CA ASN A 702 2.46 -29.92 -47.36
C ASN A 702 1.65 -29.81 -46.05
N LEU A 703 0.61 -30.62 -45.87
CA LEU A 703 -0.20 -30.65 -44.65
C LEU A 703 0.42 -31.58 -43.60
N GLU A 704 0.31 -31.20 -42.33
CA GLU A 704 0.76 -32.02 -41.20
C GLU A 704 -0.19 -33.22 -40.97
N ASN A 705 0.24 -34.20 -40.16
CA ASN A 705 -0.63 -35.32 -39.79
C ASN A 705 -1.83 -34.80 -38.99
N GLY A 706 -3.05 -35.05 -39.46
CA GLY A 706 -4.23 -34.46 -38.85
C GLY A 706 -5.54 -34.70 -39.59
N ILE A 707 -6.62 -34.12 -39.04
CA ILE A 707 -7.95 -34.16 -39.63
C ILE A 707 -8.22 -32.84 -40.34
N TYR A 708 -8.68 -32.94 -41.58
CA TYR A 708 -9.02 -31.81 -42.45
C TYR A 708 -10.40 -32.00 -43.06
N PHE A 709 -10.94 -30.92 -43.62
CA PHE A 709 -12.20 -30.95 -44.35
C PHE A 709 -12.01 -30.35 -45.74
N LEU A 710 -12.48 -31.04 -46.77
CA LEU A 710 -12.62 -30.45 -48.10
C LEU A 710 -14.06 -29.96 -48.26
N LYS A 711 -14.21 -28.67 -48.54
CA LYS A 711 -15.48 -28.02 -48.85
C LYS A 711 -15.56 -27.75 -50.35
N ILE A 712 -16.67 -28.13 -50.98
CA ILE A 712 -16.98 -27.85 -52.40
C ILE A 712 -18.42 -27.33 -52.44
N LYS A 713 -18.61 -26.09 -52.87
CA LYS A 713 -19.92 -25.40 -52.81
C LYS A 713 -20.51 -25.48 -51.38
N ASN A 714 -21.67 -26.14 -51.23
CA ASN A 714 -22.39 -26.34 -49.95
C ASN A 714 -22.12 -27.71 -49.31
N SER A 715 -21.25 -28.53 -49.91
CA SER A 715 -20.93 -29.87 -49.39
C SER A 715 -19.55 -29.87 -48.72
N ILE A 716 -19.40 -30.65 -47.66
CA ILE A 716 -18.14 -30.78 -46.91
C ILE A 716 -17.88 -32.25 -46.59
N GLN A 717 -16.64 -32.69 -46.75
CA GLN A 717 -16.25 -34.06 -46.42
C GLN A 717 -14.92 -34.07 -45.66
N LYS A 718 -14.88 -34.86 -44.58
CA LYS A 718 -13.71 -35.05 -43.73
C LYS A 718 -12.71 -35.99 -44.39
N PHE A 719 -11.43 -35.65 -44.35
CA PHE A 719 -10.33 -36.56 -44.65
C PHE A 719 -9.20 -36.45 -43.64
N MET A 720 -8.37 -37.47 -43.57
CA MET A 720 -7.22 -37.53 -42.68
C MET A 720 -5.94 -37.49 -43.52
N VAL A 721 -4.95 -36.71 -43.09
CA VAL A 721 -3.59 -36.77 -43.63
C VAL A 721 -2.73 -37.60 -42.70
N VAL A 722 -2.07 -38.62 -43.23
CA VAL A 722 -1.16 -39.51 -42.51
C VAL A 722 0.07 -39.73 -43.38
N ARG A 723 1.23 -39.30 -42.87
CA ARG A 723 2.55 -39.59 -43.43
C ARG A 723 3.20 -40.79 -42.75
#